data_AF-A0AAP2G0H6-F1
#
_entry.id   AF-A0AAP2G0H6-F1
#
_cell.length_a   1.000
_cell.length_b   1.000
_cell.length_c   1.000
_cell.angle_alpha   90.00
_cell.angle_beta   90.00
_cell.angle_gamma   90.00
#
_symmetry.space_group_name_H-M   'P 1'
#
loop_
_entity.id
_entity.type
_entity.pdbx_description
1 polymer ?
#
loop_
_entity_poly.entity_id
_entity_poly.type
_entity_poly.pdbx_seq_one_letter_code
_entity_poly.pdbx_strand_id
1 'polypeptide(L)'
;MRFSSRTNYLLLGLLCLIGAVILIETLYINPGRAMPLEPGIFSEKINIPLKFLNLGLWQLPLEVENFVLFQNYESLPPILQTNSTLVFGLAIWLLTAAGMVFVSTFKRVQFIVTAVIFIGLSLLAGFNGLNIGGINTPYGLLIWILGMVAPAMLIHTFLDHWQLGKRALVIIPVGLLTLPLLAYLSPVINPYLMMAENLSLLAMGFSFIFFAYIGHSAITGLFFLLVKLNKGVGIKVTWHFVTIFIIYLIALIFVYLDITGNATFGFPIVPIPFLFLLVGALGFLEVHLKTKQIEQPYPFPSIGKNFYLIGFAIAIFTYWKAAFSVNQPMHDFLRHGFIYTQIAFSTLFFAYVLANFSNLMNSGQMVHRVLFEPKLFAYIHMRLGALIGMLSLVMFADGVIGLQFGASSTNLAADYYYATNRPLEAGILFENSWDRYRNNPKAKNASAHMKLNQRQPTLAKRELEQSLEVAPTVNDIILLSSVLHRENKVLDAIFYLTKGLEIFPDNIHLSNNLALLQSRINKSEDAYALLENLSANNKIILANKIGLQVKHLIRFEEEMDPENDLIAQINSLAFHNQKGNIAPFSLRDEKEVNTPLLERALLTNQWSNQTTGTVGDDLAFIDQKLSEENAPQAEEEWRQLRVLRTLQANRINEAVEYSNGLAFGFAGSAGYYHHLTAMILAGQLDFEKAAKELQQAEEKGFRNFKPEHLAILYYGGKPDLAMRIALQYEADWPEWLNLEEETAVETQEERFFHALSRLLPATKQEVLDRIATVDDVDMRSRLAYETLWRKAHWFDTKELEGLKTLILQSPTFQQEESYISELITMLKPGEWKIPSQERLERTVDGSDLTANAYWTPLVLKAVEAEEDLMEKYNILQEAISFNRDPLLWINFVKHSRMAGLHQYGSEALSDMRGWVDDQTLEELQVKHF
;
A
#
# COMPACT_ATOMS: atom_id res chain seq x y z
N MET A 1 23.15 -40.31 -35.99
CA MET A 1 23.85 -39.20 -35.31
C MET A 1 24.56 -39.74 -34.05
N ARG A 2 25.90 -39.70 -34.01
CA ARG A 2 26.65 -39.88 -32.77
C ARG A 2 26.45 -38.61 -31.94
N PHE A 3 25.49 -38.60 -31.02
CA PHE A 3 25.45 -37.56 -29.98
C PHE A 3 26.79 -37.61 -29.25
N SER A 4 27.61 -36.57 -29.41
CA SER A 4 28.92 -36.53 -28.76
C SER A 4 28.70 -36.52 -27.25
N SER A 5 29.51 -37.27 -26.50
CA SER A 5 29.37 -37.31 -25.04
C SER A 5 29.46 -35.92 -24.40
N ARG A 6 30.17 -34.97 -25.04
CA ARG A 6 30.34 -33.59 -24.58
C ARG A 6 29.05 -32.77 -24.58
N THR A 7 28.20 -32.91 -25.60
CA THR A 7 26.97 -32.10 -25.73
C THR A 7 25.94 -32.39 -24.64
N ASN A 8 25.88 -33.63 -24.13
CA ASN A 8 24.88 -34.01 -23.13
C ASN A 8 25.19 -33.46 -21.72
N TYR A 9 26.48 -33.39 -21.34
CA TYR A 9 26.87 -32.80 -20.05
C TYR A 9 26.63 -31.30 -20.02
N LEU A 10 26.83 -30.63 -21.16
CA LEU A 10 26.61 -29.19 -21.26
C LEU A 10 25.14 -28.85 -21.07
N LEU A 11 24.22 -29.63 -21.65
CA LEU A 11 22.78 -29.41 -21.50
C LEU A 11 22.30 -29.61 -20.04
N LEU A 12 22.64 -30.75 -19.42
CA LEU A 12 22.24 -31.01 -18.03
C LEU A 12 22.96 -30.08 -17.04
N GLY A 13 24.22 -29.74 -17.30
CA GLY A 13 24.96 -28.76 -16.52
C GLY A 13 24.36 -27.36 -16.61
N LEU A 14 23.92 -26.95 -17.81
CA LEU A 14 23.19 -25.70 -18.01
C LEU A 14 21.84 -25.71 -17.27
N LEU A 15 21.12 -26.84 -17.26
CA LEU A 15 19.88 -26.97 -16.51
C LEU A 15 20.10 -26.83 -15.00
N CYS A 16 21.17 -27.44 -14.45
CA CYS A 16 21.56 -27.22 -13.05
C CYS A 16 21.88 -25.75 -12.77
N LEU A 17 22.59 -25.08 -13.68
CA LEU A 17 22.93 -23.66 -13.54
C LEU A 17 21.67 -22.78 -13.54
N ILE A 18 20.75 -23.01 -14.49
CA ILE A 18 19.47 -22.30 -14.55
C ILE A 18 18.69 -22.52 -13.25
N GLY A 19 18.56 -23.77 -12.80
CA GLY A 19 17.88 -24.08 -11.54
C GLY A 19 18.52 -23.38 -10.34
N ALA A 20 19.86 -23.32 -10.28
CA ALA A 20 20.58 -22.66 -9.20
C ALA A 20 20.38 -21.13 -9.22
N VAL A 21 20.39 -20.50 -10.41
CA VAL A 21 20.13 -19.07 -10.56
C VAL A 21 18.71 -18.73 -10.10
N ILE A 22 17.71 -19.50 -10.54
CA ILE A 22 16.32 -19.27 -10.14
C ILE A 22 16.15 -19.51 -8.62
N LEU A 23 16.78 -20.54 -8.05
CA LEU A 23 16.78 -20.76 -6.60
C LEU A 23 17.35 -19.57 -5.83
N ILE A 24 18.50 -19.04 -6.26
CA ILE A 24 19.14 -17.87 -5.63
C ILE A 24 18.24 -16.62 -5.76
N GLU A 25 17.65 -16.39 -6.93
CA GLU A 25 16.72 -15.29 -7.16
C GLU A 25 15.51 -15.36 -6.22
N THR A 26 14.88 -16.52 -6.10
CA THR A 26 13.73 -16.70 -5.20
C THR A 26 14.06 -16.54 -3.71
N LEU A 27 15.28 -16.90 -3.28
CA LEU A 27 15.66 -16.84 -1.87
C LEU A 27 16.17 -15.47 -1.42
N TYR A 28 16.85 -14.73 -2.31
CA TYR A 28 17.59 -13.52 -1.92
C TYR A 28 17.14 -12.24 -2.63
N ILE A 29 16.58 -12.33 -3.83
CA ILE A 29 16.16 -11.15 -4.60
C ILE A 29 14.68 -10.87 -4.33
N ASN A 30 13.84 -11.91 -4.36
CA ASN A 30 12.39 -11.78 -4.17
C ASN A 30 11.87 -12.65 -3.00
N PRO A 31 12.43 -12.52 -1.77
CA PRO A 31 11.89 -13.21 -0.61
C PRO A 31 10.46 -12.69 -0.33
N GLY A 32 9.51 -13.58 -0.07
CA GLY A 32 8.17 -13.19 0.38
C GLY A 32 7.11 -13.02 -0.72
N ARG A 33 7.41 -13.29 -2.00
CA ARG A 33 6.41 -13.23 -3.10
C ARG A 33 5.14 -14.05 -2.85
N ALA A 34 5.21 -15.12 -2.06
CA ALA A 34 4.06 -15.97 -1.78
C ALA A 34 3.25 -15.54 -0.54
N MET A 35 3.77 -14.66 0.32
CA MET A 35 3.04 -14.11 1.48
C MET A 35 3.27 -12.59 1.52
N PRO A 36 2.63 -11.84 0.62
CA PRO A 36 2.95 -10.43 0.43
C PRO A 36 2.41 -9.56 1.57
N LEU A 37 3.18 -8.52 1.89
CA LEU A 37 2.78 -7.39 2.72
C LEU A 37 2.67 -6.17 1.80
N GLU A 38 1.47 -5.67 1.59
CA GLU A 38 1.22 -4.56 0.67
C GLU A 38 0.69 -3.33 1.44
N PRO A 39 1.09 -2.10 1.04
CA PRO A 39 0.57 -0.89 1.65
C PRO A 39 -0.86 -0.57 1.16
N GLY A 40 -1.82 -0.53 2.07
CA GLY A 40 -3.14 0.05 1.86
C GLY A 40 -3.13 1.55 2.15
N ILE A 41 -3.79 2.35 1.30
CA ILE A 41 -3.89 3.82 1.44
C ILE A 41 -5.19 4.16 2.15
N PHE A 42 -5.13 5.06 3.13
CA PHE A 42 -6.29 5.71 3.71
C PHE A 42 -6.01 7.20 3.91
N SER A 43 -7.07 7.99 4.06
CA SER A 43 -6.97 9.43 4.26
C SER A 43 -7.60 9.87 5.56
N GLU A 44 -7.08 10.94 6.11
CA GLU A 44 -7.72 11.74 7.15
C GLU A 44 -7.87 13.18 6.65
N LYS A 45 -8.83 13.91 7.22
CA LYS A 45 -9.09 15.31 6.86
C LYS A 45 -8.54 16.25 7.93
N ILE A 46 -7.99 17.37 7.51
CA ILE A 46 -7.53 18.47 8.37
C ILE A 46 -8.16 19.77 7.89
N ASN A 47 -8.42 20.70 8.83
CA ASN A 47 -8.83 22.05 8.47
C ASN A 47 -7.60 22.90 8.15
N ILE A 48 -7.68 23.66 7.06
CA ILE A 48 -6.65 24.59 6.62
C ILE A 48 -7.28 25.96 6.29
N PRO A 49 -6.56 27.08 6.47
CA PRO A 49 -7.05 28.39 6.06
C PRO A 49 -6.97 28.53 4.53
N LEU A 50 -8.11 28.71 3.84
CA LEU A 50 -8.14 29.04 2.42
C LEU A 50 -7.85 30.52 2.17
N LYS A 51 -8.53 31.39 2.91
CA LYS A 51 -8.34 32.85 2.88
C LYS A 51 -8.72 33.46 4.23
N PHE A 52 -8.17 34.62 4.54
CA PHE A 52 -8.54 35.36 5.75
C PHE A 52 -9.61 36.40 5.41
N LEU A 53 -10.77 36.25 6.04
CA LEU A 53 -11.87 37.20 5.99
C LEU A 53 -11.57 38.32 6.98
N ASN A 54 -11.51 39.55 6.49
CA ASN A 54 -11.23 40.71 7.32
C ASN A 54 -12.56 41.43 7.63
N LEU A 55 -13.00 41.33 8.89
CA LEU A 55 -14.18 42.03 9.42
C LEU A 55 -13.80 43.32 10.17
N GLY A 56 -12.62 43.87 9.86
CA GLY A 56 -12.01 45.01 10.53
C GLY A 56 -11.41 44.64 11.89
N LEU A 57 -12.24 44.24 12.84
CA LEU A 57 -11.81 43.89 14.21
C LEU A 57 -11.13 42.51 14.28
N TRP A 58 -11.43 41.63 13.33
CA TRP A 58 -10.88 40.28 13.26
C TRP A 58 -10.45 39.90 11.86
N GLN A 59 -9.44 39.02 11.80
CA GLN A 59 -9.10 38.25 10.62
C GLN A 59 -9.49 36.79 10.87
N LEU A 60 -10.58 36.36 10.26
CA LEU A 60 -11.13 35.02 10.44
C LEU A 60 -10.65 34.11 9.30
N PRO A 61 -10.01 32.97 9.59
CA PRO A 61 -9.68 32.01 8.56
C PRO A 61 -10.98 31.39 8.03
N LEU A 62 -11.22 31.50 6.73
CA LEU A 62 -12.18 30.65 6.04
C LEU A 62 -11.55 29.26 5.89
N GLU A 63 -11.93 28.35 6.77
CA GLU A 63 -11.35 27.01 6.82
C GLU A 63 -12.01 26.07 5.81
N VAL A 64 -11.18 25.33 5.06
CA VAL A 64 -11.59 24.22 4.19
C VAL A 64 -10.88 22.94 4.58
N GLU A 65 -11.44 21.80 4.18
CA GLU A 65 -10.83 20.50 4.45
C GLU A 65 -9.75 20.17 3.41
N ASN A 66 -8.59 19.73 3.89
CA ASN A 66 -7.52 19.12 3.10
C ASN A 66 -7.33 17.66 3.51
N PHE A 67 -6.74 16.86 2.63
CA PHE A 67 -6.45 15.46 2.89
C PHE A 67 -5.02 15.27 3.37
N VAL A 68 -4.85 14.42 4.38
CA VAL A 68 -3.57 13.83 4.77
C VAL A 68 -3.67 12.34 4.51
N LEU A 69 -2.74 11.83 3.70
CA LEU A 69 -2.72 10.45 3.24
C LEU A 69 -1.75 9.63 4.09
N PHE A 70 -2.18 8.42 4.42
CA PHE A 70 -1.39 7.45 5.18
C PHE A 70 -1.41 6.09 4.49
N GLN A 71 -0.34 5.33 4.71
CA GLN A 71 -0.15 4.00 4.16
C GLN A 71 0.06 2.98 5.28
N ASN A 72 -0.86 2.05 5.44
CA ASN A 72 -0.81 0.96 6.42
C ASN A 72 -0.48 -0.35 5.73
N TYR A 73 0.45 -1.15 6.24
CA TYR A 73 0.73 -2.46 5.65
C TYR A 73 -0.34 -3.48 6.03
N GLU A 74 -0.81 -4.25 5.05
CA GLU A 74 -1.74 -5.35 5.26
C GLU A 74 -1.10 -6.68 4.85
N SER A 75 -1.39 -7.74 5.63
CA SER A 75 -1.11 -9.11 5.22
C SER A 75 -2.20 -9.56 4.27
N LEU A 76 -1.82 -9.99 3.07
CA LEU A 76 -2.74 -10.57 2.11
C LEU A 76 -2.69 -12.10 2.16
N PRO A 77 -3.75 -12.80 1.71
CA PRO A 77 -3.75 -14.25 1.60
C PRO A 77 -2.56 -14.77 0.77
N PRO A 78 -1.98 -15.93 1.11
CA PRO A 78 -0.83 -16.46 0.38
C PRO A 78 -1.11 -16.66 -1.12
N ILE A 79 -0.25 -16.09 -1.96
CA ILE A 79 -0.38 -16.16 -3.42
C ILE A 79 0.08 -17.53 -3.92
N LEU A 80 -0.81 -18.20 -4.65
CA LEU A 80 -0.52 -19.49 -5.28
C LEU A 80 0.28 -19.31 -6.56
N GLN A 81 1.48 -19.90 -6.60
CA GLN A 81 2.39 -19.85 -7.75
C GLN A 81 2.10 -20.98 -8.75
N THR A 82 0.88 -21.05 -9.28
CA THR A 82 0.39 -22.15 -10.15
C THR A 82 1.30 -22.38 -11.36
N ASN A 83 1.72 -21.30 -12.04
CA ASN A 83 2.60 -21.41 -13.21
C ASN A 83 3.98 -22.00 -12.84
N SER A 84 4.57 -21.53 -11.74
CA SER A 84 5.85 -22.05 -11.24
C SER A 84 5.73 -23.52 -10.82
N THR A 85 4.62 -23.92 -10.19
CA THR A 85 4.32 -25.33 -9.89
C THR A 85 4.25 -26.16 -11.17
N LEU A 86 3.55 -25.71 -12.22
CA LEU A 86 3.45 -26.46 -13.48
C LEU A 86 4.81 -26.60 -14.18
N VAL A 87 5.62 -25.53 -14.20
CA VAL A 87 6.99 -25.56 -14.73
C VAL A 87 7.87 -26.54 -13.94
N PHE A 88 7.79 -26.50 -12.61
CA PHE A 88 8.45 -27.47 -11.75
C PHE A 88 8.02 -28.91 -12.06
N GLY A 89 6.71 -29.17 -12.12
CA GLY A 89 6.16 -30.50 -12.41
C GLY A 89 6.64 -31.04 -13.75
N LEU A 90 6.62 -30.21 -14.80
CA LEU A 90 7.14 -30.57 -16.11
C LEU A 90 8.65 -30.85 -16.09
N ALA A 91 9.43 -30.03 -15.38
CA ALA A 91 10.87 -30.24 -15.23
C ALA A 91 11.19 -31.58 -14.53
N ILE A 92 10.51 -31.88 -13.42
CA ILE A 92 10.67 -33.15 -12.69
C ILE A 92 10.22 -34.34 -13.55
N TRP A 93 9.12 -34.19 -14.31
CA TRP A 93 8.65 -35.22 -15.23
C TRP A 93 9.71 -35.55 -16.29
N LEU A 94 10.25 -34.53 -16.95
CA LEU A 94 11.28 -34.66 -17.98
C LEU A 94 12.59 -35.23 -17.41
N LEU A 95 13.03 -34.76 -16.25
CA LEU A 95 14.22 -35.26 -15.56
C LEU A 95 14.08 -36.74 -15.17
N THR A 96 12.88 -37.14 -14.74
CA THR A 96 12.56 -38.53 -14.41
C THR A 96 12.58 -39.42 -15.65
N ALA A 97 11.94 -38.99 -16.74
CA ALA A 97 11.96 -39.70 -18.02
C ALA A 97 13.40 -39.83 -18.56
N ALA A 98 14.18 -38.75 -18.51
CA ALA A 98 15.61 -38.77 -18.88
C ALA A 98 16.41 -39.71 -17.97
N GLY A 99 16.13 -39.72 -16.67
CA GLY A 99 16.70 -40.66 -15.71
C GLY A 99 16.47 -42.12 -16.12
N MET A 100 15.24 -42.46 -16.52
CA MET A 100 14.87 -43.80 -16.98
C MET A 100 15.59 -44.21 -18.27
N VAL A 101 15.90 -43.27 -19.16
CA VAL A 101 16.77 -43.52 -20.33
C VAL A 101 18.14 -44.03 -19.86
N PHE A 102 18.75 -43.38 -18.87
CA PHE A 102 20.05 -43.81 -18.34
C PHE A 102 19.95 -45.12 -17.55
N VAL A 103 18.92 -45.29 -16.72
CA VAL A 103 18.69 -46.54 -15.97
C VAL A 103 18.57 -47.73 -16.90
N SER A 104 17.93 -47.59 -18.07
CA SER A 104 17.80 -48.69 -19.06
C SER A 104 19.16 -49.27 -19.52
N THR A 105 20.25 -48.53 -19.37
CA THR A 105 21.62 -48.94 -19.73
C THR A 105 22.40 -49.61 -18.59
N PHE A 106 21.82 -49.69 -17.39
CA PHE A 106 22.48 -50.31 -16.24
C PHE A 106 22.67 -51.80 -16.45
N LYS A 107 23.61 -52.39 -15.71
CA LYS A 107 23.76 -53.85 -15.59
C LYS A 107 22.51 -54.45 -14.95
N ARG A 108 22.20 -55.71 -15.28
CA ARG A 108 20.93 -56.38 -14.96
C ARG A 108 20.47 -56.23 -13.51
N VAL A 109 21.34 -56.52 -12.53
CA VAL A 109 20.99 -56.46 -11.10
C VAL A 109 20.69 -55.01 -10.69
N GLN A 110 21.51 -54.07 -11.14
CA GLN A 110 21.38 -52.66 -10.81
C GLN A 110 20.18 -52.01 -11.51
N PHE A 111 19.82 -52.46 -12.71
CA PHE A 111 18.56 -52.08 -13.35
C PHE A 111 17.36 -52.51 -12.49
N ILE A 112 17.31 -53.79 -12.08
CA ILE A 112 16.20 -54.31 -11.26
C ILE A 112 16.10 -53.54 -9.94
N VAL A 113 17.21 -53.38 -9.21
CA VAL A 113 17.22 -52.63 -7.95
C VAL A 113 16.74 -51.19 -8.15
N THR A 114 17.21 -50.51 -9.19
CA THR A 114 16.81 -49.13 -9.48
C THR A 114 15.33 -49.04 -9.85
N ALA A 115 14.82 -49.99 -10.64
CA ALA A 115 13.40 -50.06 -10.99
C ALA A 115 12.51 -50.30 -9.75
N VAL A 116 12.93 -51.18 -8.84
CA VAL A 116 12.22 -51.42 -7.57
C VAL A 116 12.21 -50.17 -6.70
N ILE A 117 13.35 -49.48 -6.57
CA ILE A 117 13.43 -48.21 -5.83
C ILE A 117 12.51 -47.16 -6.48
N PHE A 118 12.53 -47.03 -7.81
CA PHE A 118 11.68 -46.11 -8.53
C PHE A 118 10.19 -46.40 -8.33
N ILE A 119 9.79 -47.67 -8.39
CA ILE A 119 8.41 -48.11 -8.11
C ILE A 119 8.03 -47.76 -6.67
N GLY A 120 8.90 -48.08 -5.69
CA GLY A 120 8.67 -47.76 -4.29
C GLY A 120 8.52 -46.26 -4.03
N LEU A 121 9.36 -45.43 -4.64
CA LEU A 121 9.24 -43.97 -4.57
C LEU A 121 7.99 -43.45 -5.28
N SER A 122 7.57 -44.08 -6.37
CA SER A 122 6.34 -43.72 -7.08
C SER A 122 5.09 -43.91 -6.23
N LEU A 123 5.12 -44.80 -5.23
CA LEU A 123 4.03 -44.93 -4.25
C LEU A 123 3.81 -43.63 -3.45
N LEU A 124 4.86 -42.80 -3.29
CA LEU A 124 4.79 -41.51 -2.59
C LEU A 124 4.21 -40.40 -3.47
N ALA A 125 4.17 -40.59 -4.79
CA ALA A 125 3.80 -39.55 -5.76
C ALA A 125 2.29 -39.30 -5.84
N GLY A 126 1.47 -39.79 -4.91
CA GLY A 126 0.05 -39.40 -4.76
C GLY A 126 -0.86 -39.61 -5.98
N PHE A 127 -0.44 -40.32 -7.04
CA PHE A 127 -1.18 -40.44 -8.30
C PHE A 127 -2.55 -41.12 -8.16
N ASN A 128 -2.79 -41.84 -7.06
CA ASN A 128 -4.11 -42.38 -6.74
C ASN A 128 -5.16 -41.27 -6.56
N GLY A 129 -4.73 -40.07 -6.16
CA GLY A 129 -5.61 -38.90 -6.06
C GLY A 129 -6.21 -38.46 -7.40
N LEU A 130 -5.70 -38.95 -8.54
CA LEU A 130 -6.28 -38.69 -9.87
C LEU A 130 -7.66 -39.32 -10.04
N ASN A 131 -8.10 -40.18 -9.12
CA ASN A 131 -9.44 -40.77 -9.08
C ASN A 131 -9.88 -41.45 -10.40
N ILE A 132 -8.92 -41.99 -11.16
CA ILE A 132 -9.17 -42.68 -12.42
C ILE A 132 -9.90 -43.98 -12.11
N GLY A 133 -11.15 -44.14 -12.56
CA GLY A 133 -11.94 -45.36 -12.29
C GLY A 133 -12.50 -45.47 -10.87
N GLY A 134 -12.47 -44.41 -10.07
CA GLY A 134 -13.04 -44.36 -8.71
C GLY A 134 -12.18 -43.54 -7.74
N ILE A 135 -12.70 -43.24 -6.55
CA ILE A 135 -11.98 -42.46 -5.53
C ILE A 135 -10.76 -43.24 -5.01
N ASN A 136 -9.57 -42.64 -5.05
CA ASN A 136 -8.31 -43.20 -4.55
C ASN A 136 -7.93 -44.60 -5.09
N THR A 137 -8.40 -44.95 -6.29
CA THR A 137 -8.02 -46.19 -6.96
C THR A 137 -6.54 -46.16 -7.43
N PRO A 138 -5.88 -47.33 -7.56
CA PRO A 138 -4.46 -47.39 -7.92
C PRO A 138 -4.19 -47.20 -9.42
N TYR A 139 -5.22 -47.00 -10.26
CA TYR A 139 -5.05 -47.00 -11.71
C TYR A 139 -4.14 -45.89 -12.23
N GLY A 140 -4.20 -44.69 -11.64
CA GLY A 140 -3.30 -43.59 -12.03
C GLY A 140 -1.83 -43.91 -11.77
N LEU A 141 -1.52 -44.46 -10.59
CA LEU A 141 -0.17 -44.91 -10.25
C LEU A 141 0.30 -46.05 -11.16
N LEU A 142 -0.57 -47.01 -11.49
CA LEU A 142 -0.23 -48.11 -12.40
C LEU A 142 0.09 -47.59 -13.81
N ILE A 143 -0.70 -46.66 -14.34
CA ILE A 143 -0.45 -46.04 -15.65
C ILE A 143 0.88 -45.29 -15.63
N TRP A 144 1.20 -44.57 -14.55
CA TRP A 144 2.50 -43.91 -14.37
C TRP A 144 3.68 -44.90 -14.40
N ILE A 145 3.60 -45.97 -13.59
CA ILE A 145 4.66 -46.98 -13.52
C ILE A 145 4.83 -47.67 -14.87
N LEU A 146 3.73 -48.04 -15.54
CA LEU A 146 3.77 -48.63 -16.87
C LEU A 146 4.38 -47.67 -17.89
N GLY A 147 3.99 -46.39 -17.84
CA GLY A 147 4.50 -45.34 -18.71
C GLY A 147 6.00 -45.09 -18.60
N MET A 148 6.55 -45.16 -17.38
CA MET A 148 7.96 -44.86 -17.11
C MET A 148 8.87 -46.09 -17.11
N VAL A 149 8.43 -47.20 -16.51
CA VAL A 149 9.25 -48.40 -16.30
C VAL A 149 9.15 -49.38 -17.46
N ALA A 150 7.96 -49.63 -18.01
CA ALA A 150 7.78 -50.62 -19.07
C ALA A 150 8.63 -50.35 -20.33
N PRO A 151 8.69 -49.12 -20.90
CA PRO A 151 9.54 -48.88 -22.06
C PRO A 151 11.03 -49.07 -21.74
N ALA A 152 11.48 -48.67 -20.55
CA ALA A 152 12.86 -48.88 -20.11
C ALA A 152 13.18 -50.38 -19.93
N MET A 153 12.24 -51.17 -19.40
CA MET A 153 12.38 -52.62 -19.19
C MET A 153 12.39 -53.39 -20.50
N LEU A 154 11.48 -53.09 -21.43
CA LEU A 154 11.43 -53.72 -22.75
C LEU A 154 12.72 -53.48 -23.52
N ILE A 155 13.21 -52.24 -23.50
CA ILE A 155 14.48 -51.89 -24.15
C ILE A 155 15.66 -52.56 -23.45
N HIS A 156 15.69 -52.58 -22.11
CA HIS A 156 16.76 -53.23 -21.35
C HIS A 156 16.84 -54.74 -21.62
N THR A 157 15.70 -55.40 -21.79
CA THR A 157 15.62 -56.87 -21.91
C THR A 157 15.79 -57.36 -23.34
N PHE A 158 15.15 -56.68 -24.31
CA PHE A 158 15.08 -57.15 -25.70
C PHE A 158 15.93 -56.33 -26.68
N LEU A 159 16.29 -55.09 -26.34
CA LEU A 159 16.97 -54.14 -27.23
C LEU A 159 18.21 -53.55 -26.57
N ASP A 160 18.94 -54.37 -25.83
CA ASP A 160 20.11 -53.99 -25.02
C ASP A 160 21.24 -53.33 -25.86
N HIS A 161 21.39 -53.73 -27.12
CA HIS A 161 22.33 -53.20 -28.10
C HIS A 161 22.01 -51.77 -28.59
N TRP A 162 20.84 -51.20 -28.25
CA TRP A 162 20.47 -49.85 -28.71
C TRP A 162 21.32 -48.76 -28.05
N GLN A 163 21.80 -47.83 -28.87
CA GLN A 163 22.49 -46.62 -28.41
C GLN A 163 21.54 -45.68 -27.67
N LEU A 164 22.10 -44.86 -26.77
CA LEU A 164 21.35 -43.93 -25.90
C LEU A 164 20.32 -43.07 -26.64
N GLY A 165 20.66 -42.56 -27.84
CA GLY A 165 19.73 -41.73 -28.63
C GLY A 165 18.47 -42.46 -29.08
N LYS A 166 18.58 -43.73 -29.51
CA LYS A 166 17.42 -44.55 -29.88
C LYS A 166 16.56 -44.89 -28.67
N ARG A 167 17.20 -45.14 -27.52
CA ARG A 167 16.50 -45.38 -26.25
C ARG A 167 15.70 -44.14 -25.83
N ALA A 168 16.32 -42.96 -25.92
CA ALA A 168 15.67 -41.68 -25.62
C ALA A 168 14.46 -41.40 -26.54
N LEU A 169 14.57 -41.70 -27.84
CA LEU A 169 13.50 -41.54 -28.82
C LEU A 169 12.26 -42.41 -28.55
N VAL A 170 12.35 -43.43 -27.69
CA VAL A 170 11.20 -44.25 -27.30
C VAL A 170 10.75 -43.90 -25.88
N ILE A 171 11.67 -43.92 -24.91
CA ILE A 171 11.32 -43.76 -23.49
C ILE A 171 10.77 -42.36 -23.22
N ILE A 172 11.38 -41.30 -23.76
CA ILE A 172 10.92 -39.92 -23.49
C ILE A 172 9.54 -39.68 -24.11
N PRO A 173 9.27 -40.00 -25.41
CA PRO A 173 7.94 -39.83 -25.96
C PRO A 173 6.87 -40.67 -25.27
N VAL A 174 7.15 -41.93 -24.92
CA VAL A 174 6.18 -42.75 -24.15
C VAL A 174 5.90 -42.12 -22.80
N GLY A 175 6.94 -41.72 -22.06
CA GLY A 175 6.79 -41.01 -20.79
C GLY A 175 6.04 -39.69 -20.94
N LEU A 176 6.25 -38.94 -22.01
CA LEU A 176 5.52 -37.69 -22.29
C LEU A 176 4.06 -37.93 -22.67
N LEU A 177 3.75 -38.98 -23.44
CA LEU A 177 2.38 -39.34 -23.82
C LEU A 177 1.57 -39.85 -22.62
N THR A 178 2.23 -40.38 -21.59
CA THR A 178 1.53 -40.82 -20.38
C THR A 178 0.95 -39.66 -19.56
N LEU A 179 1.53 -38.47 -19.67
CA LEU A 179 1.08 -37.26 -18.99
C LEU A 179 -0.33 -36.80 -19.46
N PRO A 180 -0.58 -36.54 -20.77
CA PRO A 180 -1.92 -36.19 -21.25
C PRO A 180 -2.91 -37.36 -21.14
N LEU A 181 -2.44 -38.62 -21.20
CA LEU A 181 -3.30 -39.78 -20.96
C LEU A 181 -3.87 -39.79 -19.54
N LEU A 182 -3.01 -39.58 -18.53
CA LEU A 182 -3.43 -39.47 -17.13
C LEU A 182 -4.37 -38.28 -16.92
N ALA A 183 -4.08 -37.14 -17.54
CA ALA A 183 -4.93 -35.96 -17.48
C ALA A 183 -6.31 -36.20 -18.10
N TYR A 184 -6.37 -36.85 -19.27
CA TYR A 184 -7.62 -37.15 -19.96
C TYR A 184 -8.53 -38.13 -19.19
N LEU A 185 -7.93 -39.13 -18.53
CA LEU A 185 -8.67 -40.15 -17.77
C LEU A 185 -9.12 -39.67 -16.39
N SER A 186 -8.58 -38.57 -15.87
CA SER A 186 -8.83 -38.11 -14.51
C SER A 186 -10.07 -37.22 -14.43
N PRO A 187 -11.04 -37.51 -13.53
CA PRO A 187 -12.19 -36.64 -13.29
C PRO A 187 -11.89 -35.42 -12.39
N VAL A 188 -10.63 -35.21 -12.02
CA VAL A 188 -10.22 -34.17 -11.06
C VAL A 188 -10.12 -32.80 -11.73
N ILE A 189 -10.40 -31.73 -10.99
CA ILE A 189 -10.27 -30.35 -11.50
C ILE A 189 -8.80 -30.03 -11.72
N ASN A 190 -8.41 -29.66 -12.95
CA ASN A 190 -7.02 -29.35 -13.30
C ASN A 190 -6.01 -30.48 -12.90
N PRO A 191 -6.07 -31.64 -13.57
CA PRO A 191 -5.26 -32.81 -13.22
C PRO A 191 -3.75 -32.54 -13.41
N TYR A 192 -3.36 -31.65 -14.32
CA TYR A 192 -1.97 -31.25 -14.52
C TYR A 192 -1.38 -30.61 -13.27
N LEU A 193 -2.11 -29.70 -12.62
CA LEU A 193 -1.68 -29.07 -11.39
C LEU A 193 -1.56 -30.08 -10.25
N MET A 194 -2.53 -30.97 -10.11
CA MET A 194 -2.47 -31.99 -9.06
C MET A 194 -1.28 -32.94 -9.24
N MET A 195 -0.99 -33.36 -10.48
CA MET A 195 0.20 -34.15 -10.77
C MET A 195 1.49 -33.38 -10.45
N ALA A 196 1.55 -32.09 -10.79
CA ALA A 196 2.71 -31.27 -10.51
C ALA A 196 2.97 -31.09 -9.01
N GLU A 197 1.93 -30.88 -8.20
CA GLU A 197 2.05 -30.81 -6.74
C GLU A 197 2.51 -32.15 -6.16
N ASN A 198 1.88 -33.25 -6.59
CA ASN A 198 2.19 -34.59 -6.10
C ASN A 198 3.60 -35.09 -6.52
N LEU A 199 4.11 -34.66 -7.67
CA LEU A 199 5.49 -34.94 -8.09
C LEU A 199 6.53 -34.33 -7.14
N SER A 200 6.17 -33.31 -6.35
CA SER A 200 7.07 -32.74 -5.33
C SER A 200 7.48 -33.80 -4.30
N LEU A 201 6.58 -34.71 -3.92
CA LEU A 201 6.87 -35.78 -2.96
C LEU A 201 7.88 -36.80 -3.53
N LEU A 202 7.72 -37.15 -4.80
CA LEU A 202 8.68 -37.98 -5.53
C LEU A 202 10.05 -37.31 -5.59
N ALA A 203 10.07 -36.01 -5.90
CA ALA A 203 11.29 -35.21 -5.98
C ALA A 203 11.99 -35.07 -4.62
N MET A 204 11.25 -34.94 -3.51
CA MET A 204 11.79 -34.99 -2.15
C MET A 204 12.48 -36.33 -1.86
N GLY A 205 11.83 -37.45 -2.23
CA GLY A 205 12.43 -38.78 -2.09
C GLY A 205 13.73 -38.95 -2.89
N PHE A 206 13.75 -38.51 -4.14
CA PHE A 206 14.98 -38.50 -4.95
C PHE A 206 16.06 -37.60 -4.36
N SER A 207 15.69 -36.42 -3.86
CA SER A 207 16.61 -35.47 -3.24
C SER A 207 17.27 -36.07 -2.00
N PHE A 208 16.50 -36.77 -1.15
CA PHE A 208 17.03 -37.43 0.04
C PHE A 208 18.04 -38.55 -0.31
N ILE A 209 17.74 -39.37 -1.32
CA ILE A 209 18.68 -40.37 -1.83
C ILE A 209 19.93 -39.70 -2.41
N PHE A 210 19.76 -38.59 -3.13
CA PHE A 210 20.87 -37.83 -3.67
C PHE A 210 21.75 -37.24 -2.56
N PHE A 211 21.18 -36.72 -1.47
CA PHE A 211 21.94 -36.24 -0.31
C PHE A 211 22.79 -37.37 0.32
N ALA A 212 22.23 -38.56 0.49
CA ALA A 212 22.99 -39.72 0.94
C ALA A 212 24.07 -40.18 -0.07
N TYR A 213 23.90 -39.87 -1.37
CA TYR A 213 24.92 -40.09 -2.38
C TYR A 213 26.08 -39.08 -2.26
N ILE A 214 25.78 -37.79 -2.01
CA ILE A 214 26.77 -36.71 -1.87
C ILE A 214 27.23 -36.45 -0.43
N GLY A 215 26.87 -37.32 0.52
CA GLY A 215 27.06 -37.10 1.96
C GLY A 215 28.52 -36.89 2.39
N HIS A 216 29.49 -37.39 1.63
CA HIS A 216 30.92 -37.20 1.89
C HIS A 216 31.64 -36.40 0.80
N SER A 217 30.90 -35.80 -0.13
CA SER A 217 31.46 -35.12 -1.30
C SER A 217 32.28 -33.88 -0.95
N ALA A 218 31.89 -33.15 0.11
CA ALA A 218 32.64 -32.00 0.59
C ALA A 218 34.07 -32.39 0.98
N ILE A 219 34.20 -33.36 1.88
CA ILE A 219 35.49 -33.87 2.36
C ILE A 219 36.29 -34.52 1.23
N THR A 220 35.63 -35.25 0.33
CA THR A 220 36.30 -35.88 -0.80
C THR A 220 36.88 -34.86 -1.78
N GLY A 221 36.10 -33.83 -2.13
CA GLY A 221 36.51 -32.76 -3.02
C GLY A 221 37.66 -31.93 -2.44
N LEU A 222 37.56 -31.56 -1.16
CA LEU A 222 38.61 -30.82 -0.46
C LEU A 222 39.89 -31.65 -0.34
N PHE A 223 39.78 -32.94 0.00
CA PHE A 223 40.93 -33.84 0.04
C PHE A 223 41.60 -33.96 -1.34
N PHE A 224 40.80 -34.10 -2.41
CA PHE A 224 41.32 -34.17 -3.77
C PHE A 224 42.12 -32.92 -4.15
N LEU A 225 41.57 -31.73 -3.89
CA LEU A 225 42.25 -30.45 -4.15
C LEU A 225 43.56 -30.37 -3.37
N LEU A 226 43.53 -30.77 -2.10
CA LEU A 226 44.68 -30.69 -1.20
C LEU A 226 45.82 -31.65 -1.59
N VAL A 227 45.49 -32.89 -1.98
CA VAL A 227 46.48 -33.85 -2.51
C VAL A 227 47.04 -33.38 -3.85
N LYS A 228 46.24 -32.74 -4.69
CA LYS A 228 46.69 -32.19 -5.98
C LYS A 228 47.66 -31.02 -5.79
N LEU A 229 47.41 -30.17 -4.79
CA LEU A 229 48.31 -29.07 -4.40
C LEU A 229 49.64 -29.58 -3.81
N ASN A 230 49.63 -30.73 -3.11
CA ASN A 230 50.85 -31.31 -2.53
C ASN A 230 51.77 -32.03 -3.55
N LYS A 231 51.43 -32.00 -4.85
CA LYS A 231 52.20 -32.73 -5.86
C LYS A 231 53.62 -32.15 -5.98
N GLY A 232 54.60 -32.88 -5.45
CA GLY A 232 56.03 -32.51 -5.52
C GLY A 232 56.48 -31.50 -4.46
N VAL A 233 55.64 -31.14 -3.48
CA VAL A 233 55.93 -30.11 -2.47
C VAL A 233 56.26 -30.70 -1.10
N GLY A 234 55.78 -31.92 -0.78
CA GLY A 234 56.13 -32.63 0.46
C GLY A 234 55.51 -32.06 1.74
N ILE A 235 54.37 -31.39 1.63
CA ILE A 235 53.59 -30.81 2.74
C ILE A 235 52.97 -31.95 3.58
N LYS A 236 52.84 -31.72 4.89
CA LYS A 236 52.08 -32.58 5.82
C LYS A 236 50.56 -32.49 5.56
N VAL A 237 50.11 -33.09 4.47
CA VAL A 237 48.70 -33.16 4.03
C VAL A 237 47.76 -33.65 5.13
N THR A 238 48.19 -34.61 5.95
CA THR A 238 47.35 -35.15 7.03
C THR A 238 46.91 -34.05 8.00
N TRP A 239 47.80 -33.13 8.39
CA TRP A 239 47.46 -32.05 9.33
C TRP A 239 46.43 -31.10 8.74
N HIS A 240 46.65 -30.63 7.51
CA HIS A 240 45.70 -29.74 6.85
C HIS A 240 44.34 -30.41 6.60
N PHE A 241 44.33 -31.69 6.24
CA PHE A 241 43.10 -32.44 6.06
C PHE A 241 42.30 -32.57 7.37
N VAL A 242 42.98 -32.89 8.48
CA VAL A 242 42.37 -32.93 9.82
C VAL A 242 41.82 -31.56 10.20
N THR A 243 42.58 -30.49 10.03
CA THR A 243 42.13 -29.12 10.33
C THR A 243 40.91 -28.73 9.51
N ILE A 244 40.91 -28.97 8.19
CA ILE A 244 39.78 -28.66 7.31
C ILE A 244 38.54 -29.48 7.71
N PHE A 245 38.71 -30.76 8.03
CA PHE A 245 37.61 -31.60 8.50
C PHE A 245 37.01 -31.08 9.81
N ILE A 246 37.84 -30.72 10.79
CA ILE A 246 37.38 -30.19 12.08
C ILE A 246 36.62 -28.87 11.85
N ILE A 247 37.14 -27.96 11.04
CA ILE A 247 36.46 -26.69 10.72
C ILE A 247 35.11 -26.97 10.04
N TYR A 248 35.08 -27.87 9.06
CA TYR A 248 33.86 -28.24 8.36
C TYR A 248 32.84 -28.90 9.29
N LEU A 249 33.27 -29.81 10.16
CA LEU A 249 32.41 -30.48 11.13
C LEU A 249 31.85 -29.50 12.16
N ILE A 250 32.66 -28.57 12.68
CA ILE A 250 32.20 -27.51 13.58
C ILE A 250 31.16 -26.63 12.88
N ALA A 251 31.40 -26.25 11.62
CA ALA A 251 30.44 -25.48 10.85
C ALA A 251 29.11 -26.24 10.66
N LEU A 252 29.16 -27.54 10.35
CA LEU A 252 27.96 -28.37 10.27
C LEU A 252 27.23 -28.51 11.62
N ILE A 253 27.98 -28.60 12.74
CA ILE A 253 27.40 -28.66 14.08
C ILE A 253 26.70 -27.33 14.43
N PHE A 254 27.29 -26.18 14.10
CA PHE A 254 26.62 -24.88 14.29
C PHE A 254 25.36 -24.77 13.46
N VAL A 255 25.40 -25.19 12.19
CA VAL A 255 24.20 -25.27 11.35
C VAL A 255 23.17 -26.22 11.95
N TYR A 256 23.58 -27.37 12.48
CA TYR A 256 22.69 -28.33 13.15
C TYR A 256 22.03 -27.75 14.40
N LEU A 257 22.78 -27.02 15.24
CA LEU A 257 22.25 -26.40 16.45
C LEU A 257 21.28 -25.25 16.13
N ASP A 258 21.55 -24.51 15.06
CA ASP A 258 20.68 -23.46 14.54
C ASP A 258 19.35 -24.03 14.02
N ILE A 259 19.38 -25.06 13.16
CA ILE A 259 18.14 -25.66 12.62
C ILE A 259 17.31 -26.41 13.67
N THR A 260 17.93 -26.83 14.79
CA THR A 260 17.22 -27.47 15.91
C THR A 260 16.69 -26.47 16.94
N GLY A 261 16.94 -25.17 16.76
CA GLY A 261 16.46 -24.13 17.67
C GLY A 261 17.15 -24.12 19.05
N ASN A 262 18.26 -24.85 19.19
CA ASN A 262 18.95 -25.02 20.48
C ASN A 262 19.88 -23.84 20.81
N ALA A 263 20.31 -23.06 19.81
CA ALA A 263 21.18 -21.92 20.01
C ALA A 263 21.01 -20.88 18.90
N THR A 264 20.93 -19.61 19.27
CA THR A 264 21.08 -18.47 18.34
C THR A 264 22.51 -17.97 18.42
N PHE A 265 23.17 -17.91 17.27
CA PHE A 265 24.56 -17.48 17.19
C PHE A 265 24.60 -16.02 16.70
N GLY A 266 25.32 -15.14 17.39
CA GLY A 266 25.47 -13.72 17.02
C GLY A 266 26.38 -13.47 15.80
N PHE A 267 26.60 -14.48 14.96
CA PHE A 267 27.40 -14.41 13.74
C PHE A 267 26.69 -15.13 12.59
N PRO A 268 26.89 -14.69 11.33
CA PRO A 268 26.19 -15.25 10.19
C PRO A 268 26.63 -16.70 9.92
N ILE A 269 25.65 -17.60 9.82
CA ILE A 269 25.85 -19.01 9.45
C ILE A 269 25.70 -19.17 7.94
N VAL A 270 26.47 -20.09 7.34
CA VAL A 270 26.38 -20.36 5.89
C VAL A 270 24.99 -20.91 5.55
N PRO A 271 24.24 -20.27 4.63
CA PRO A 271 22.93 -20.76 4.22
C PRO A 271 23.01 -22.17 3.60
N ILE A 272 22.12 -23.06 4.04
CA ILE A 272 22.12 -24.46 3.63
C ILE A 272 21.96 -24.66 2.11
N PRO A 273 21.07 -23.94 1.40
CA PRO A 273 20.97 -24.07 -0.06
C PRO A 273 22.30 -23.75 -0.78
N PHE A 274 23.04 -22.75 -0.30
CA PHE A 274 24.36 -22.41 -0.86
C PHE A 274 25.39 -23.52 -0.57
N LEU A 275 25.42 -24.01 0.68
CA LEU A 275 26.26 -25.14 1.05
C LEU A 275 25.95 -26.38 0.20
N PHE A 276 24.67 -26.68 -0.03
CA PHE A 276 24.23 -27.76 -0.91
C PHE A 276 24.74 -27.59 -2.35
N LEU A 277 24.60 -26.40 -2.94
CA LEU A 277 25.10 -26.13 -4.30
C LEU A 277 26.62 -26.34 -4.39
N LEU A 278 27.37 -25.86 -3.40
CA LEU A 278 28.82 -26.03 -3.32
C LEU A 278 29.21 -27.51 -3.20
N VAL A 279 28.58 -28.24 -2.28
CA VAL A 279 28.84 -29.68 -2.08
C VAL A 279 28.44 -30.49 -3.31
N GLY A 280 27.32 -30.15 -3.95
CA GLY A 280 26.88 -30.76 -5.21
C GLY A 280 27.85 -30.51 -6.36
N ALA A 281 28.46 -29.32 -6.45
CA ALA A 281 29.52 -29.05 -7.41
C ALA A 281 30.79 -29.87 -7.12
N LEU A 282 31.20 -29.97 -5.86
CA LEU A 282 32.34 -30.80 -5.44
C LEU A 282 32.10 -32.29 -5.68
N GLY A 283 30.87 -32.78 -5.48
CA GLY A 283 30.50 -34.17 -5.73
C GLY A 283 30.63 -34.58 -7.21
N PHE A 284 30.57 -33.63 -8.16
CA PHE A 284 30.86 -33.96 -9.56
C PHE A 284 32.32 -34.39 -9.78
N LEU A 285 33.27 -33.83 -9.01
CA LEU A 285 34.67 -34.26 -9.01
C LEU A 285 34.80 -35.68 -8.45
N GLU A 286 34.05 -35.98 -7.40
CA GLU A 286 34.01 -37.32 -6.79
C GLU A 286 33.53 -38.38 -7.80
N VAL A 287 32.46 -38.12 -8.55
CA VAL A 287 31.97 -39.03 -9.59
C VAL A 287 33.03 -39.25 -10.67
N HIS A 288 33.77 -38.21 -11.05
CA HIS A 288 34.87 -38.34 -12.00
C HIS A 288 35.96 -39.30 -11.49
N LEU A 289 36.25 -39.30 -10.19
CA LEU A 289 37.23 -40.21 -9.58
C LEU A 289 36.67 -41.63 -9.47
N LYS A 290 35.44 -41.80 -8.94
CA LYS A 290 34.79 -43.11 -8.79
C LYS A 290 34.71 -43.88 -10.10
N THR A 291 34.32 -43.20 -11.18
CA THR A 291 34.18 -43.82 -12.52
C THR A 291 35.50 -44.39 -13.08
N LYS A 292 36.65 -44.01 -12.53
CA LYS A 292 37.96 -44.50 -12.94
C LYS A 292 38.57 -45.55 -12.00
N GLN A 293 38.06 -45.66 -10.77
CA GLN A 293 38.70 -46.44 -9.69
C GLN A 293 37.89 -47.65 -9.25
N ILE A 294 36.57 -47.64 -9.43
CA ILE A 294 35.72 -48.76 -9.01
C ILE A 294 34.77 -49.15 -10.13
N GLU A 295 34.42 -50.43 -10.16
CA GLU A 295 33.45 -50.97 -11.10
C GLU A 295 32.11 -50.25 -10.94
N GLN A 296 31.58 -49.74 -12.04
CA GLN A 296 30.34 -48.96 -12.04
C GLN A 296 29.13 -49.82 -12.40
N PRO A 297 27.92 -49.41 -11.95
CA PRO A 297 26.66 -50.09 -12.29
C PRO A 297 26.24 -49.89 -13.75
N TYR A 298 26.94 -49.02 -14.49
CA TYR A 298 26.70 -48.68 -15.89
C TYR A 298 27.96 -48.96 -16.74
N PRO A 299 27.80 -49.20 -18.06
CA PRO A 299 28.89 -49.59 -18.94
C PRO A 299 29.86 -48.46 -19.28
N PHE A 300 29.39 -47.21 -19.32
CA PHE A 300 30.21 -46.06 -19.71
C PHE A 300 30.24 -44.97 -18.63
N PRO A 301 31.40 -44.38 -18.31
CA PRO A 301 31.53 -43.27 -17.35
C PRO A 301 30.61 -42.07 -17.64
N SER A 302 30.20 -41.91 -18.90
CA SER A 302 29.33 -40.83 -19.31
C SER A 302 27.90 -40.95 -18.80
N ILE A 303 27.42 -42.17 -18.59
CA ILE A 303 26.10 -42.41 -18.04
C ILE A 303 26.06 -41.95 -16.60
N GLY A 304 27.03 -42.36 -15.77
CA GLY A 304 27.10 -41.96 -14.36
C GLY A 304 27.16 -40.46 -14.11
N LYS A 305 27.97 -39.74 -14.90
CA LYS A 305 28.07 -38.28 -14.80
C LYS A 305 26.77 -37.57 -15.14
N ASN A 306 26.05 -38.02 -16.18
CA ASN A 306 24.76 -37.43 -16.53
C ASN A 306 23.67 -37.79 -15.51
N PHE A 307 23.68 -39.04 -15.02
CA PHE A 307 22.76 -39.48 -13.97
C PHE A 307 22.96 -38.70 -12.65
N TYR A 308 24.21 -38.38 -12.32
CA TYR A 308 24.54 -37.47 -11.21
C TYR A 308 23.94 -36.07 -11.43
N LEU A 309 24.11 -35.48 -12.61
CA LEU A 309 23.56 -34.16 -12.92
C LEU A 309 22.02 -34.15 -12.87
N ILE A 310 21.36 -35.25 -13.23
CA ILE A 310 19.90 -35.39 -13.06
C ILE A 310 19.52 -35.36 -11.58
N GLY A 311 20.18 -36.17 -10.73
CA GLY A 311 19.93 -36.15 -9.29
C GLY A 311 20.17 -34.77 -8.68
N PHE A 312 21.24 -34.09 -9.12
CA PHE A 312 21.54 -32.73 -8.68
C PHE A 312 20.49 -31.72 -9.14
N ALA A 313 20.06 -31.78 -10.41
CA ALA A 313 18.99 -30.93 -10.94
C ALA A 313 17.67 -31.14 -10.19
N ILE A 314 17.26 -32.40 -9.94
CA ILE A 314 16.04 -32.71 -9.17
C ILE A 314 16.13 -32.06 -7.79
N ALA A 315 17.25 -32.20 -7.08
CA ALA A 315 17.42 -31.61 -5.75
C ALA A 315 17.40 -30.06 -5.78
N ILE A 316 18.02 -29.42 -6.78
CA ILE A 316 17.94 -27.97 -6.98
C ILE A 316 16.49 -27.52 -7.19
N PHE A 317 15.77 -28.17 -8.12
CA PHE A 317 14.37 -27.83 -8.39
C PHE A 317 13.47 -28.10 -7.18
N THR A 318 13.79 -29.09 -6.35
CA THR A 318 13.05 -29.39 -5.12
C THR A 318 13.27 -28.30 -4.07
N TYR A 319 14.50 -27.80 -3.90
CA TYR A 319 14.76 -26.59 -3.09
C TYR A 319 14.02 -25.37 -3.63
N TRP A 320 14.00 -25.19 -4.96
CA TRP A 320 13.25 -24.09 -5.59
C TRP A 320 11.75 -24.19 -5.30
N LYS A 321 11.15 -25.38 -5.46
CA LYS A 321 9.75 -25.63 -5.10
C LYS A 321 9.47 -25.31 -3.63
N ALA A 322 10.31 -25.76 -2.71
CA ALA A 322 10.16 -25.44 -1.30
C ALA A 322 10.18 -23.92 -1.04
N ALA A 323 11.09 -23.20 -1.70
CA ALA A 323 11.24 -21.75 -1.57
C ALA A 323 10.04 -20.97 -2.13
N PHE A 324 9.68 -21.15 -3.41
CA PHE A 324 8.63 -20.33 -4.03
C PHE A 324 7.23 -20.68 -3.52
N SER A 325 7.01 -21.92 -3.06
CA SER A 325 5.72 -22.32 -2.48
C SER A 325 5.61 -21.95 -1.00
N VAL A 326 6.70 -21.51 -0.37
CA VAL A 326 6.79 -21.23 1.08
C VAL A 326 6.23 -22.41 1.90
N ASN A 327 6.53 -23.63 1.44
CA ASN A 327 6.21 -24.86 2.15
C ASN A 327 7.35 -25.13 3.13
N GLN A 328 7.25 -24.54 4.33
CA GLN A 328 8.27 -24.64 5.36
C GLN A 328 8.59 -26.10 5.77
N PRO A 329 7.61 -27.01 5.94
CA PRO A 329 7.91 -28.43 6.19
C PRO A 329 8.78 -29.06 5.08
N MET A 330 8.51 -28.74 3.81
CA MET A 330 9.32 -29.21 2.68
C MET A 330 10.74 -28.65 2.73
N HIS A 331 10.87 -27.36 3.05
CA HIS A 331 12.16 -26.70 3.16
C HIS A 331 13.00 -27.30 4.29
N ASP A 332 12.40 -27.50 5.46
CA ASP A 332 13.07 -28.09 6.61
C ASP A 332 13.38 -29.57 6.42
N PHE A 333 12.54 -30.34 5.72
CA PHE A 333 12.88 -31.72 5.30
C PHE A 333 14.19 -31.77 4.51
N LEU A 334 14.36 -30.85 3.55
CA LEU A 334 15.57 -30.80 2.74
C LEU A 334 16.79 -30.37 3.57
N ARG A 335 16.63 -29.38 4.45
CA ARG A 335 17.71 -28.90 5.34
C ARG A 335 18.19 -30.00 6.29
N HIS A 336 17.28 -30.62 7.04
CA HIS A 336 17.62 -31.68 7.98
C HIS A 336 18.20 -32.89 7.25
N GLY A 337 17.57 -33.33 6.15
CA GLY A 337 18.07 -34.44 5.34
C GLY A 337 19.48 -34.20 4.80
N PHE A 338 19.77 -32.99 4.31
CA PHE A 338 21.10 -32.63 3.85
C PHE A 338 22.12 -32.58 5.00
N ILE A 339 21.82 -31.90 6.12
CA ILE A 339 22.77 -31.76 7.23
C ILE A 339 23.07 -33.09 7.91
N TYR A 340 22.06 -33.93 8.17
CA TYR A 340 22.26 -35.23 8.81
C TYR A 340 23.10 -36.16 7.94
N THR A 341 22.89 -36.14 6.62
CA THR A 341 23.74 -36.89 5.69
C THR A 341 25.16 -36.35 5.66
N GLN A 342 25.36 -35.03 5.60
CA GLN A 342 26.70 -34.45 5.61
C GLN A 342 27.47 -34.78 6.89
N ILE A 343 26.87 -34.66 8.08
CA ILE A 343 27.53 -34.97 9.36
C ILE A 343 27.94 -36.45 9.40
N ALA A 344 27.00 -37.36 9.17
CA ALA A 344 27.26 -38.80 9.31
C ALA A 344 28.24 -39.32 8.26
N PHE A 345 28.02 -38.99 6.97
CA PHE A 345 28.86 -39.50 5.88
C PHE A 345 30.23 -38.84 5.85
N SER A 346 30.34 -37.53 6.10
CA SER A 346 31.66 -36.88 6.14
C SER A 346 32.52 -37.40 7.29
N THR A 347 31.93 -37.64 8.47
CA THR A 347 32.66 -38.18 9.63
C THR A 347 33.19 -39.59 9.37
N LEU A 348 32.33 -40.48 8.86
CA LEU A 348 32.71 -41.86 8.55
C LEU A 348 33.69 -41.92 7.38
N PHE A 349 33.54 -41.06 6.37
CA PHE A 349 34.48 -40.96 5.27
C PHE A 349 35.84 -40.43 5.71
N PHE A 350 35.87 -39.43 6.61
CA PHE A 350 37.11 -38.96 7.22
C PHE A 350 37.85 -40.08 7.95
N ALA A 351 37.16 -40.85 8.79
CA ALA A 351 37.72 -42.03 9.45
C ALA A 351 38.23 -43.07 8.44
N TYR A 352 37.48 -43.32 7.36
CA TYR A 352 37.90 -44.19 6.26
C TYR A 352 39.20 -43.72 5.59
N VAL A 353 39.35 -42.42 5.32
CA VAL A 353 40.56 -41.87 4.70
C VAL A 353 41.76 -41.99 5.63
N LEU A 354 41.61 -41.67 6.91
CA LEU A 354 42.68 -41.82 7.90
C LEU A 354 43.12 -43.28 8.08
N ALA A 355 42.16 -44.19 8.22
CA ALA A 355 42.44 -45.61 8.42
C ALA A 355 43.18 -46.23 7.23
N ASN A 356 42.77 -45.91 6.00
CA ASN A 356 43.35 -46.52 4.80
C ASN A 356 44.60 -45.81 4.25
N PHE A 357 44.70 -44.48 4.41
CA PHE A 357 45.66 -43.67 3.65
C PHE A 357 46.56 -42.75 4.48
N SER A 358 46.46 -42.72 5.82
CA SER A 358 47.28 -41.85 6.70
C SER A 358 48.79 -41.87 6.39
N ASN A 359 49.35 -43.06 6.19
CA ASN A 359 50.78 -43.23 5.87
C ASN A 359 51.14 -42.78 4.45
N LEU A 360 50.19 -42.80 3.52
CA LEU A 360 50.40 -42.44 2.12
C LEU A 360 50.16 -40.95 1.86
N MET A 361 49.36 -40.27 2.68
CA MET A 361 48.98 -38.87 2.48
C MET A 361 50.16 -37.90 2.47
N ASN A 362 51.17 -38.14 3.31
CA ASN A 362 52.34 -37.24 3.44
C ASN A 362 53.47 -37.55 2.44
N SER A 363 53.37 -38.63 1.67
CA SER A 363 54.48 -39.10 0.80
C SER A 363 54.59 -38.36 -0.54
N GLY A 364 53.69 -37.41 -0.82
CA GLY A 364 53.60 -36.72 -2.12
C GLY A 364 53.11 -37.62 -3.28
N GLN A 365 52.76 -38.88 -2.99
CA GLN A 365 52.21 -39.82 -3.96
C GLN A 365 50.77 -39.45 -4.35
N MET A 366 50.32 -39.95 -5.50
CA MET A 366 49.00 -39.65 -6.06
C MET A 366 47.89 -40.46 -5.37
N VAL A 367 47.71 -40.28 -4.06
CA VAL A 367 46.69 -40.97 -3.23
C VAL A 367 45.29 -40.82 -3.80
N HIS A 368 45.00 -39.69 -4.45
CA HIS A 368 43.72 -39.46 -5.14
C HIS A 368 43.39 -40.48 -6.25
N ARG A 369 44.36 -41.26 -6.75
CA ARG A 369 44.13 -42.30 -7.78
C ARG A 369 43.62 -43.62 -7.21
N VAL A 370 43.78 -43.86 -5.91
CA VAL A 370 43.42 -45.10 -5.23
C VAL A 370 42.45 -44.87 -4.07
N LEU A 371 41.83 -43.69 -4.02
CA LEU A 371 40.98 -43.25 -2.91
C LEU A 371 39.78 -44.17 -2.66
N PHE A 372 39.27 -44.85 -3.69
CA PHE A 372 38.16 -45.79 -3.60
C PHE A 372 38.57 -47.27 -3.68
N GLU A 373 39.88 -47.56 -3.68
CA GLU A 373 40.46 -48.91 -3.67
C GLU A 373 41.17 -49.16 -2.32
N PRO A 374 40.42 -49.36 -1.21
CA PRO A 374 40.98 -49.45 0.13
C PRO A 374 41.76 -50.75 0.36
N LYS A 375 42.76 -50.69 1.25
CA LYS A 375 43.51 -51.88 1.71
C LYS A 375 42.98 -52.47 3.03
N LEU A 376 42.37 -51.65 3.89
CA LEU A 376 41.97 -52.03 5.24
C LEU A 376 40.46 -52.02 5.42
N PHE A 377 39.84 -50.84 5.36
CA PHE A 377 38.41 -50.68 5.60
C PHE A 377 37.68 -50.46 4.29
N ALA A 378 36.79 -51.38 3.90
CA ALA A 378 36.14 -51.33 2.58
C ALA A 378 35.14 -50.18 2.48
N TYR A 379 35.07 -49.56 1.29
CA TYR A 379 34.24 -48.37 1.04
C TYR A 379 32.74 -48.63 1.26
N ILE A 380 32.24 -49.84 0.99
CA ILE A 380 30.84 -50.19 1.24
C ILE A 380 30.47 -50.21 2.73
N HIS A 381 31.37 -50.70 3.60
CA HIS A 381 31.15 -50.71 5.05
C HIS A 381 31.11 -49.29 5.61
N MET A 382 31.94 -48.38 5.07
CA MET A 382 31.87 -46.95 5.40
C MET A 382 30.48 -46.38 5.06
N ARG A 383 29.95 -46.65 3.87
CA ARG A 383 28.62 -46.16 3.47
C ARG A 383 27.50 -46.74 4.32
N LEU A 384 27.55 -48.02 4.66
CA LEU A 384 26.56 -48.65 5.55
C LEU A 384 26.64 -48.07 6.96
N GLY A 385 27.84 -47.90 7.51
CA GLY A 385 28.04 -47.25 8.82
C GLY A 385 27.56 -45.80 8.83
N ALA A 386 27.83 -45.05 7.77
CA ALA A 386 27.34 -43.69 7.62
C ALA A 386 25.81 -43.61 7.49
N LEU A 387 25.18 -44.57 6.79
CA LEU A 387 23.73 -44.68 6.72
C LEU A 387 23.12 -44.95 8.11
N ILE A 388 23.71 -45.88 8.87
CA ILE A 388 23.29 -46.15 10.25
C ILE A 388 23.46 -44.89 11.11
N GLY A 389 24.60 -44.19 11.02
CA GLY A 389 24.83 -42.95 11.74
C GLY A 389 23.83 -41.85 11.38
N MET A 390 23.47 -41.72 10.09
CA MET A 390 22.45 -40.78 9.64
C MET A 390 21.07 -41.15 10.21
N LEU A 391 20.69 -42.43 10.19
CA LEU A 391 19.44 -42.89 10.80
C LEU A 391 19.43 -42.68 12.32
N SER A 392 20.56 -42.85 13.00
CA SER A 392 20.70 -42.54 14.43
C SER A 392 20.46 -41.06 14.72
N LEU A 393 20.98 -40.15 13.89
CA LEU A 393 20.70 -38.71 14.02
C LEU A 393 19.21 -38.40 13.81
N VAL A 394 18.57 -39.04 12.82
CA VAL A 394 17.12 -38.88 12.60
C VAL A 394 16.31 -39.35 13.81
N MET A 395 16.68 -40.49 14.41
CA MET A 395 16.02 -41.01 15.61
C MET A 395 16.25 -40.11 16.83
N PHE A 396 17.45 -39.55 16.98
CA PHE A 396 17.77 -38.63 18.06
C PHE A 396 17.00 -37.30 17.95
N ALA A 397 16.66 -36.89 16.73
CA ALA A 397 15.82 -35.73 16.45
C ALA A 397 14.32 -36.07 16.40
N ASP A 398 13.88 -37.03 17.24
CA ASP A 398 12.48 -37.48 17.39
C ASP A 398 11.77 -37.85 16.06
N GLY A 399 12.53 -38.27 15.05
CA GLY A 399 11.97 -38.64 13.74
C GLY A 399 11.35 -37.46 12.98
N VAL A 400 11.79 -36.23 13.23
CA VAL A 400 11.23 -34.99 12.65
C VAL A 400 11.09 -35.02 11.11
N ILE A 401 11.98 -35.74 10.40
CA ILE A 401 11.94 -35.90 8.94
C ILE A 401 10.61 -36.52 8.47
N GLY A 402 10.06 -37.49 9.23
CA GLY A 402 8.78 -38.12 8.90
C GLY A 402 7.61 -37.15 9.05
N LEU A 403 7.61 -36.36 10.12
CA LEU A 403 6.61 -35.31 10.36
C LEU A 403 6.67 -34.23 9.28
N GLN A 404 7.86 -33.76 8.92
CA GLN A 404 8.09 -32.77 7.87
C GLN A 404 7.62 -33.25 6.49
N PHE A 405 7.92 -34.50 6.13
CA PHE A 405 7.44 -35.10 4.88
C PHE A 405 5.91 -35.18 4.85
N GLY A 406 5.30 -35.66 5.95
CA GLY A 406 3.85 -35.79 6.07
C GLY A 406 3.12 -34.43 6.05
N ALA A 407 3.64 -33.43 6.77
CA ALA A 407 3.09 -32.07 6.76
C ALA A 407 3.27 -31.40 5.39
N SER A 408 4.43 -31.58 4.75
CA SER A 408 4.67 -31.11 3.38
C SER A 408 3.62 -31.66 2.41
N SER A 409 3.33 -32.96 2.47
CA SER A 409 2.29 -33.60 1.67
C SER A 409 0.91 -32.97 1.89
N THR A 410 0.53 -32.72 3.15
CA THR A 410 -0.75 -32.07 3.45
C THR A 410 -0.79 -30.63 2.92
N ASN A 411 0.30 -29.89 3.04
CA ASN A 411 0.40 -28.52 2.55
C ASN A 411 0.29 -28.43 1.02
N LEU A 412 0.95 -29.34 0.29
CA LEU A 412 0.86 -29.40 -1.18
C LEU A 412 -0.58 -29.71 -1.64
N ALA A 413 -1.27 -30.61 -0.92
CA ALA A 413 -2.67 -30.88 -1.17
C ALA A 413 -3.54 -29.64 -0.90
N ALA A 414 -3.29 -28.93 0.20
CA ALA A 414 -3.99 -27.68 0.53
C ALA A 414 -3.80 -26.61 -0.56
N ASP A 415 -2.58 -26.44 -1.08
CA ASP A 415 -2.27 -25.51 -2.17
C ASP A 415 -3.06 -25.84 -3.44
N TYR A 416 -3.18 -27.13 -3.79
CA TYR A 416 -4.00 -27.58 -4.92
C TYR A 416 -5.50 -27.30 -4.72
N TYR A 417 -6.06 -27.59 -3.54
CA TYR A 417 -7.47 -27.29 -3.26
C TYR A 417 -7.74 -25.78 -3.23
N TYR A 418 -6.78 -24.99 -2.73
CA TYR A 418 -6.91 -23.54 -2.75
C TYR A 418 -6.88 -23.01 -4.19
N ALA A 419 -6.00 -23.54 -5.04
CA ALA A 419 -5.88 -23.15 -6.46
C ALA A 419 -7.11 -23.52 -7.31
N THR A 420 -7.91 -24.49 -6.85
CA THR A 420 -9.09 -24.99 -7.54
C THR A 420 -10.40 -24.47 -6.94
N ASN A 421 -10.34 -23.36 -6.18
CA ASN A 421 -11.48 -22.69 -5.56
C ASN A 421 -12.28 -23.59 -4.60
N ARG A 422 -11.58 -24.41 -3.81
CA ARG A 422 -12.16 -25.26 -2.75
C ARG A 422 -11.62 -24.85 -1.38
N PRO A 423 -12.03 -23.68 -0.86
CA PRO A 423 -11.40 -23.05 0.31
C PRO A 423 -11.69 -23.79 1.62
N LEU A 424 -12.80 -24.52 1.73
CA LEU A 424 -13.11 -25.29 2.93
C LEU A 424 -12.13 -26.44 3.11
N GLU A 425 -11.94 -27.24 2.06
CA GLU A 425 -10.99 -28.36 2.03
C GLU A 425 -9.55 -27.87 2.20
N ALA A 426 -9.20 -26.76 1.53
CA ALA A 426 -7.90 -26.14 1.68
C ALA A 426 -7.63 -25.68 3.11
N GLY A 427 -8.60 -25.02 3.76
CA GLY A 427 -8.47 -24.55 5.14
C GLY A 427 -8.25 -25.69 6.13
N ILE A 428 -9.03 -26.77 6.02
CA ILE A 428 -8.86 -27.98 6.84
C ILE A 428 -7.47 -28.60 6.64
N LEU A 429 -6.98 -28.64 5.40
CA LEU A 429 -5.66 -29.23 5.11
C LEU A 429 -4.52 -28.33 5.59
N PHE A 430 -4.63 -27.01 5.49
CA PHE A 430 -3.66 -26.09 6.07
C PHE A 430 -3.60 -26.22 7.59
N GLU A 431 -4.75 -26.25 8.28
CA GLU A 431 -4.82 -26.46 9.72
C GLU A 431 -4.17 -27.80 10.12
N ASN A 432 -4.52 -28.89 9.43
CA ASN A 432 -3.91 -30.20 9.64
C ASN A 432 -2.40 -30.22 9.35
N SER A 433 -1.93 -29.46 8.37
CA SER A 433 -0.51 -29.36 8.05
C SER A 433 0.26 -28.67 9.18
N TRP A 434 -0.30 -27.61 9.74
CA TRP A 434 0.28 -26.88 10.87
C TRP A 434 0.21 -27.69 12.16
N ASP A 435 -0.88 -28.41 12.41
CA ASP A 435 -1.02 -29.31 13.57
C ASP A 435 0.04 -30.41 13.59
N ARG A 436 0.37 -30.96 12.41
CA ARG A 436 1.43 -31.97 12.26
C ARG A 436 2.83 -31.41 12.39
N TYR A 437 3.05 -30.18 11.95
CA TYR A 437 4.35 -29.50 12.02
C TYR A 437 4.15 -28.01 12.24
N ARG A 438 4.31 -27.59 13.50
CA ARG A 438 3.97 -26.24 13.96
C ARG A 438 4.81 -25.13 13.33
N ASN A 439 6.02 -25.45 12.86
CA ASN A 439 6.85 -24.54 12.08
C ASN A 439 6.35 -24.49 10.61
N ASN A 440 5.12 -24.02 10.41
CA ASN A 440 4.52 -23.83 9.09
C ASN A 440 3.69 -22.53 9.05
N PRO A 441 4.35 -21.36 8.96
CA PRO A 441 3.68 -20.07 9.02
C PRO A 441 2.71 -19.84 7.86
N LYS A 442 3.05 -20.29 6.64
CA LYS A 442 2.16 -20.19 5.48
C LYS A 442 0.82 -20.86 5.75
N ALA A 443 0.83 -22.09 6.25
CA ALA A 443 -0.39 -22.81 6.51
C ALA A 443 -1.25 -22.10 7.57
N LYS A 444 -0.61 -21.57 8.63
CA LYS A 444 -1.31 -20.83 9.67
C LYS A 444 -1.93 -19.54 9.15
N ASN A 445 -1.17 -18.75 8.41
CA ASN A 445 -1.60 -17.52 7.77
C ASN A 445 -2.75 -17.76 6.76
N ALA A 446 -2.61 -18.76 5.88
CA ALA A 446 -3.64 -19.14 4.93
C ALA A 446 -4.94 -19.55 5.62
N SER A 447 -4.87 -20.39 6.65
CA SER A 447 -6.03 -20.81 7.45
C SER A 447 -6.73 -19.61 8.10
N ALA A 448 -5.97 -18.68 8.69
CA ALA A 448 -6.53 -17.48 9.30
C ALA A 448 -7.27 -16.60 8.27
N HIS A 449 -6.68 -16.36 7.10
CA HIS A 449 -7.34 -15.65 6.00
C HIS A 449 -8.62 -16.35 5.53
N MET A 450 -8.61 -17.67 5.39
CA MET A 450 -9.80 -18.45 5.02
C MET A 450 -10.91 -18.33 6.07
N LYS A 451 -10.56 -18.38 7.37
CA LYS A 451 -11.52 -18.19 8.47
C LYS A 451 -12.09 -16.77 8.49
N LEU A 452 -11.29 -15.74 8.20
CA LEU A 452 -11.77 -14.37 8.03
C LEU A 452 -12.78 -14.26 6.87
N ASN A 453 -12.47 -14.86 5.72
CA ASN A 453 -13.38 -14.89 4.57
C ASN A 453 -14.69 -15.63 4.88
N GLN A 454 -14.64 -16.65 5.74
CA GLN A 454 -15.80 -17.39 6.23
C GLN A 454 -16.55 -16.69 7.38
N ARG A 455 -16.22 -15.43 7.70
CA ARG A 455 -16.81 -14.63 8.79
C ARG A 455 -16.62 -15.26 10.18
N GLN A 456 -15.46 -15.87 10.43
CA GLN A 456 -15.08 -16.47 11.71
C GLN A 456 -13.87 -15.75 12.34
N PRO A 457 -13.95 -14.43 12.64
CA PRO A 457 -12.80 -13.65 13.12
C PRO A 457 -12.26 -14.13 14.47
N THR A 458 -13.11 -14.63 15.37
CA THR A 458 -12.67 -15.17 16.66
C THR A 458 -11.75 -16.38 16.51
N LEU A 459 -12.05 -17.27 15.58
CA LEU A 459 -11.22 -18.45 15.31
C LEU A 459 -9.92 -18.04 14.62
N ALA A 460 -9.99 -17.14 13.62
CA ALA A 460 -8.81 -16.60 12.95
C ALA A 460 -7.85 -15.93 13.96
N LYS A 461 -8.39 -15.11 14.87
CA LYS A 461 -7.59 -14.46 15.92
C LYS A 461 -6.88 -15.47 16.81
N ARG A 462 -7.60 -16.47 17.32
CA ARG A 462 -7.00 -17.54 18.15
C ARG A 462 -5.85 -18.24 17.42
N GLU A 463 -5.97 -18.44 16.11
CA GLU A 463 -4.88 -19.00 15.31
C GLU A 463 -3.67 -18.07 15.21
N LEU A 464 -3.89 -16.79 14.97
CA LEU A 464 -2.80 -15.82 14.87
C LEU A 464 -2.10 -15.61 16.21
N GLU A 465 -2.84 -15.63 17.32
CA GLU A 465 -2.30 -15.62 18.69
C GLU A 465 -1.41 -16.86 18.93
N GLN A 466 -1.86 -18.05 18.53
CA GLN A 466 -1.03 -19.26 18.59
C GLN A 466 0.21 -19.19 17.70
N SER A 467 0.15 -18.49 16.57
CA SER A 467 1.32 -18.30 15.69
C SER A 467 2.42 -17.53 16.43
N LEU A 468 2.05 -16.48 17.19
CA LEU A 468 2.97 -15.67 17.97
C LEU A 468 3.73 -16.49 19.03
N GLU A 469 3.07 -17.47 19.65
CA GLU A 469 3.68 -18.32 20.68
C GLU A 469 4.65 -19.37 20.12
N VAL A 470 4.42 -19.84 18.88
CA VAL A 470 5.11 -21.02 18.36
C VAL A 470 6.09 -20.71 17.24
N ALA A 471 5.67 -19.94 16.23
CA ALA A 471 6.45 -19.61 15.06
C ALA A 471 6.06 -18.22 14.55
N PRO A 472 6.41 -17.15 15.31
CA PRO A 472 5.94 -15.80 15.02
C PRO A 472 6.39 -15.36 13.63
N THR A 473 5.51 -14.64 12.91
CA THR A 473 5.86 -13.98 11.65
C THR A 473 5.27 -12.59 11.58
N VAL A 474 5.95 -11.71 10.84
CA VAL A 474 5.51 -10.34 10.61
C VAL A 474 4.12 -10.31 9.96
N ASN A 475 3.87 -11.18 8.98
CA ASN A 475 2.56 -11.32 8.31
C ASN A 475 1.43 -11.62 9.30
N ASP A 476 1.62 -12.60 10.19
CA ASP A 476 0.58 -12.99 11.16
C ASP A 476 0.33 -11.90 12.19
N ILE A 477 1.38 -11.20 12.64
CA ILE A 477 1.27 -10.09 13.59
C ILE A 477 0.52 -8.91 12.96
N ILE A 478 0.85 -8.56 11.71
CA ILE A 478 0.14 -7.51 10.96
C ILE A 478 -1.33 -7.90 10.76
N LEU A 479 -1.60 -9.14 10.35
CA LEU A 479 -2.97 -9.62 10.18
C LEU A 479 -3.76 -9.56 11.50
N LEU A 480 -3.15 -10.00 12.60
CA LEU A 480 -3.74 -9.95 13.94
C LEU A 480 -4.08 -8.51 14.35
N SER A 481 -3.13 -7.60 14.16
CA SER A 481 -3.33 -6.17 14.49
C SER A 481 -4.45 -5.54 13.67
N SER A 482 -4.56 -5.86 12.37
CA SER A 482 -5.65 -5.42 11.48
C SER A 482 -7.01 -5.98 11.90
N VAL A 483 -7.08 -7.26 12.29
CA VAL A 483 -8.32 -7.86 12.82
C VAL A 483 -8.77 -7.16 14.10
N LEU A 484 -7.85 -6.92 15.04
CA LEU A 484 -8.14 -6.23 16.31
C LEU A 484 -8.54 -4.77 16.10
N HIS A 485 -7.88 -4.08 15.18
CA HIS A 485 -8.23 -2.69 14.81
C HIS A 485 -9.64 -2.58 14.24
N ARG A 486 -10.04 -3.53 13.37
CA ARG A 486 -11.43 -3.62 12.86
C ARG A 486 -12.47 -3.92 13.95
N GLU A 487 -12.10 -4.64 15.01
CA GLU A 487 -12.93 -4.85 16.20
C GLU A 487 -12.93 -3.65 17.18
N ASN A 488 -12.32 -2.51 16.80
CA ASN A 488 -12.14 -1.33 17.64
C ASN A 488 -11.30 -1.58 18.91
N LYS A 489 -10.45 -2.63 18.92
CA LYS A 489 -9.52 -2.96 20.00
C LYS A 489 -8.13 -2.42 19.71
N VAL A 490 -8.04 -1.10 19.60
CA VAL A 490 -6.81 -0.39 19.20
C VAL A 490 -5.65 -0.68 20.16
N LEU A 491 -5.90 -0.73 21.47
CA LEU A 491 -4.87 -1.01 22.48
C LEU A 491 -4.30 -2.44 22.35
N ASP A 492 -5.14 -3.43 22.07
CA ASP A 492 -4.69 -4.81 21.84
C ASP A 492 -3.84 -4.90 20.56
N ALA A 493 -4.25 -4.19 19.49
CA ALA A 493 -3.47 -4.12 18.27
C ALA A 493 -2.08 -3.50 18.50
N ILE A 494 -2.01 -2.41 19.28
CA ILE A 494 -0.75 -1.77 19.71
C ILE A 494 0.09 -2.76 20.53
N PHE A 495 -0.52 -3.50 21.46
CA PHE A 495 0.17 -4.50 22.28
C PHE A 495 0.84 -5.57 21.42
N TYR A 496 0.12 -6.16 20.46
CA TYR A 496 0.67 -7.21 19.60
C TYR A 496 1.74 -6.70 18.63
N LEU A 497 1.61 -5.48 18.09
CA LEU A 497 2.67 -4.87 17.27
C LEU A 497 3.93 -4.58 18.09
N THR A 498 3.76 -4.10 19.34
CA THR A 498 4.88 -3.86 20.26
C THR A 498 5.60 -5.17 20.59
N LYS A 499 4.84 -6.22 20.92
CA LYS A 499 5.38 -7.58 21.09
C LYS A 499 6.08 -8.09 19.83
N GLY A 500 5.55 -7.78 18.66
CA GLY A 500 6.19 -8.09 17.39
C GLY A 500 7.56 -7.42 17.23
N LEU A 501 7.69 -6.16 17.63
CA LEU A 501 8.98 -5.45 17.60
C LEU A 501 9.98 -5.93 18.65
N GLU A 502 9.53 -6.52 19.77
CA GLU A 502 10.42 -7.24 20.69
C GLU A 502 11.07 -8.47 20.02
N ILE A 503 10.35 -9.13 19.10
CA ILE A 503 10.81 -10.33 18.38
C ILE A 503 11.58 -9.96 17.09
N PHE A 504 11.07 -8.97 16.35
CA PHE A 504 11.60 -8.48 15.08
C PHE A 504 12.00 -7.00 15.22
N PRO A 505 13.14 -6.70 15.88
CA PRO A 505 13.60 -5.34 16.02
C PRO A 505 13.82 -4.70 14.64
N ASP A 506 13.56 -3.39 14.55
CA ASP A 506 13.71 -2.58 13.33
C ASP A 506 12.84 -3.00 12.13
N ASN A 507 11.80 -3.82 12.34
CA ASN A 507 10.91 -4.19 11.25
C ASN A 507 10.05 -3.01 10.81
N ILE A 508 10.32 -2.55 9.58
CA ILE A 508 9.69 -1.36 9.00
C ILE A 508 8.15 -1.49 8.94
N HIS A 509 7.62 -2.67 8.63
CA HIS A 509 6.18 -2.88 8.52
C HIS A 509 5.47 -2.80 9.87
N LEU A 510 6.04 -3.41 10.91
CA LEU A 510 5.50 -3.37 12.26
C LEU A 510 5.56 -1.97 12.86
N SER A 511 6.70 -1.29 12.73
CA SER A 511 6.88 0.07 13.23
C SER A 511 5.96 1.06 12.54
N ASN A 512 5.79 0.94 11.21
CA ASN A 512 4.86 1.76 10.44
C ASN A 512 3.43 1.66 10.98
N ASN A 513 2.91 0.44 11.08
CA ASN A 513 1.54 0.22 11.53
C ASN A 513 1.37 0.63 13.00
N LEU A 514 2.38 0.41 13.84
CA LEU A 514 2.37 0.81 15.24
C LEU A 514 2.29 2.33 15.38
N ALA A 515 3.10 3.09 14.62
CA ALA A 515 3.08 4.54 14.62
C ALA A 515 1.69 5.09 14.25
N LEU A 516 1.06 4.55 13.20
CA LEU A 516 -0.28 4.96 12.79
C LEU A 516 -1.34 4.67 13.87
N LEU A 517 -1.26 3.53 14.56
CA LEU A 517 -2.17 3.23 15.68
C LEU A 517 -1.89 4.08 16.92
N GLN A 518 -0.63 4.39 17.23
CA GLN A 518 -0.26 5.30 18.33
C GLN A 518 -0.75 6.73 18.05
N SER A 519 -0.64 7.18 16.81
CA SER A 519 -1.25 8.44 16.36
C SER A 519 -2.76 8.48 16.61
N ARG A 520 -3.47 7.36 16.50
CA ARG A 520 -4.92 7.31 16.72
C ARG A 520 -5.31 7.52 18.19
N ILE A 521 -4.41 7.22 19.12
CA ILE A 521 -4.62 7.41 20.57
C ILE A 521 -3.90 8.67 21.09
N ASN A 522 -3.62 9.64 20.23
CA ASN A 522 -2.95 10.91 20.54
C ASN A 522 -1.55 10.78 21.15
N LYS A 523 -0.83 9.69 20.86
CA LYS A 523 0.61 9.54 21.17
C LYS A 523 1.46 9.92 19.96
N SER A 524 1.37 11.18 19.56
CA SER A 524 1.96 11.69 18.32
C SER A 524 3.49 11.72 18.33
N GLU A 525 4.11 12.12 19.45
CA GLU A 525 5.56 12.14 19.61
C GLU A 525 6.16 10.74 19.53
N ASP A 526 5.59 9.77 20.26
CA ASP A 526 5.99 8.36 20.21
C ASP A 526 5.86 7.79 18.79
N ALA A 527 4.72 8.07 18.13
CA ALA A 527 4.45 7.62 16.77
C ALA A 527 5.48 8.14 15.77
N TYR A 528 5.83 9.43 15.87
CA TYR A 528 6.83 10.04 15.00
C TYR A 528 8.23 9.48 15.27
N ALA A 529 8.64 9.37 16.54
CA ALA A 529 9.95 8.84 16.94
C ALA A 529 10.18 7.39 16.49
N LEU A 530 9.11 6.58 16.44
CA LEU A 530 9.17 5.22 15.88
C LEU A 530 9.55 5.21 14.40
N LEU A 531 9.13 6.21 13.62
CA LEU A 531 9.43 6.31 12.19
C LEU A 531 10.73 7.06 11.92
N GLU A 532 11.17 7.92 12.84
CA GLU A 532 12.39 8.72 12.70
C GLU A 532 13.64 7.85 12.59
N ASN A 533 13.70 6.77 13.37
CA ASN A 533 14.85 5.87 13.42
C ASN A 533 14.88 4.84 12.27
N LEU A 534 13.89 4.86 11.37
CA LEU A 534 13.79 3.91 10.25
C LEU A 534 14.38 4.50 8.97
N SER A 535 14.89 3.64 8.08
CA SER A 535 15.67 4.00 6.90
C SER A 535 15.10 5.19 6.11
N ALA A 536 15.91 6.24 5.94
CA ALA A 536 15.55 7.49 5.25
C ALA A 536 15.04 7.31 3.79
N ASN A 537 15.38 6.20 3.13
CA ASN A 537 15.04 5.96 1.71
C ASN A 537 13.69 5.23 1.49
N ASN A 538 12.87 5.00 2.52
CA ASN A 538 11.57 4.37 2.34
C ASN A 538 10.47 5.42 2.13
N LYS A 539 9.97 5.51 0.89
CA LYS A 539 8.91 6.44 0.47
C LYS A 539 7.64 6.37 1.32
N ILE A 540 7.24 5.17 1.75
CA ILE A 540 6.05 4.94 2.57
C ILE A 540 6.23 5.57 3.96
N ILE A 541 7.42 5.40 4.53
CA ILE A 541 7.77 5.98 5.83
C ILE A 541 7.86 7.50 5.72
N LEU A 542 8.47 8.02 4.65
CA LEU A 542 8.53 9.47 4.38
C LEU A 542 7.13 10.08 4.31
N ALA A 543 6.24 9.52 3.49
CA ALA A 543 4.87 9.99 3.34
C ALA A 543 4.12 9.99 4.68
N ASN A 544 4.22 8.89 5.45
CA ASN A 544 3.58 8.79 6.76
C ASN A 544 4.18 9.75 7.80
N LYS A 545 5.50 9.99 7.78
CA LYS A 545 6.15 10.96 8.67
C LYS A 545 5.64 12.37 8.41
N ILE A 546 5.59 12.80 7.15
CA ILE A 546 5.02 14.10 6.76
C ILE A 546 3.55 14.14 7.19
N GLY A 547 2.77 13.09 6.91
CA GLY A 547 1.37 13.04 7.31
C GLY A 547 1.16 13.17 8.83
N LEU A 548 1.97 12.51 9.65
CA LEU A 548 1.92 12.64 11.12
C LEU A 548 2.30 14.05 11.58
N GLN A 549 3.27 14.68 10.93
CA GLN A 549 3.67 16.05 11.21
C GLN A 549 2.51 17.02 10.96
N VAL A 550 1.84 16.92 9.81
CA VAL A 550 0.71 17.78 9.46
C VAL A 550 -0.47 17.54 10.40
N LYS A 551 -0.81 16.29 10.67
CA LYS A 551 -1.95 15.93 11.51
C LYS A 551 -1.82 16.43 12.95
N HIS A 552 -0.62 16.33 13.53
CA HIS A 552 -0.38 16.64 14.96
C HIS A 552 0.34 17.96 15.22
N LEU A 553 0.58 18.78 14.19
CA LEU A 553 1.25 20.07 14.31
C LEU A 553 2.64 19.98 14.97
N ILE A 554 3.39 18.92 14.68
CA ILE A 554 4.72 18.70 15.28
C ILE A 554 5.71 19.73 14.69
N ARG A 555 6.35 20.53 15.57
CA ARG A 555 7.26 21.62 15.18
C ARG A 555 8.68 21.10 14.91
N PHE A 556 9.29 21.49 13.78
CA PHE A 556 10.67 21.12 13.41
C PHE A 556 11.44 22.29 12.79
N GLU A 557 12.78 22.22 12.88
CA GLU A 557 13.72 23.24 12.39
C GLU A 557 13.89 23.21 10.85
N GLU A 558 13.75 22.05 10.20
CA GLU A 558 13.89 21.88 8.75
C GLU A 558 12.68 21.17 8.13
N GLU A 559 12.30 21.60 6.92
CA GLU A 559 11.23 21.02 6.11
C GLU A 559 11.71 19.72 5.44
N MET A 560 10.90 18.66 5.51
CA MET A 560 11.22 17.39 4.83
C MET A 560 10.95 17.51 3.33
N ASP A 561 11.95 17.19 2.51
CA ASP A 561 11.80 17.08 1.06
C ASP A 561 10.91 15.85 0.73
N PRO A 562 9.76 16.02 0.06
CA PRO A 562 8.89 14.89 -0.32
C PRO A 562 9.48 14.01 -1.44
N GLU A 563 10.63 14.37 -2.02
CA GLU A 563 11.23 13.71 -3.17
C GLU A 563 10.23 13.57 -4.35
N ASN A 564 10.39 12.53 -5.18
CA ASN A 564 9.46 12.18 -6.27
C ASN A 564 8.39 11.17 -5.81
N ASP A 565 7.93 11.23 -4.56
CA ASP A 565 6.82 10.40 -4.07
C ASP A 565 5.51 11.19 -4.04
N LEU A 566 4.49 10.71 -4.76
CA LEU A 566 3.23 11.43 -4.91
C LEU A 566 2.49 11.61 -3.58
N ILE A 567 2.48 10.61 -2.70
CA ILE A 567 1.76 10.68 -1.42
C ILE A 567 2.47 11.65 -0.49
N ALA A 568 3.80 11.60 -0.44
CA ALA A 568 4.61 12.58 0.27
C ALA A 568 4.35 14.01 -0.25
N GLN A 569 4.32 14.22 -1.56
CA GLN A 569 4.04 15.54 -2.16
C GLN A 569 2.63 16.06 -1.81
N ILE A 570 1.61 15.20 -1.85
CA ILE A 570 0.23 15.56 -1.44
C ILE A 570 0.20 15.95 0.04
N ASN A 571 0.90 15.21 0.91
CA ASN A 571 1.00 15.55 2.33
C ASN A 571 1.78 16.85 2.56
N SER A 572 2.83 17.13 1.78
CA SER A 572 3.55 18.39 1.82
C SER A 572 2.69 19.57 1.35
N LEU A 573 1.80 19.40 0.37
CA LEU A 573 0.81 20.43 0.03
C LEU A 573 -0.11 20.72 1.23
N ALA A 574 -0.57 19.69 1.93
CA ALA A 574 -1.37 19.88 3.15
C ALA A 574 -0.58 20.63 4.24
N PHE A 575 0.71 20.35 4.39
CA PHE A 575 1.60 21.08 5.30
C PHE A 575 1.71 22.57 4.94
N HIS A 576 1.97 22.90 3.67
CA HIS A 576 2.05 24.28 3.21
C HIS A 576 0.73 25.01 3.42
N ASN A 577 -0.40 24.38 3.07
CA ASN A 577 -1.72 24.97 3.25
C ASN A 577 -2.05 25.23 4.71
N GLN A 578 -1.72 24.29 5.60
CA GLN A 578 -1.93 24.45 7.05
C GLN A 578 -1.13 25.64 7.61
N LYS A 579 0.02 25.96 7.02
CA LYS A 579 0.82 27.15 7.34
C LYS A 579 0.39 28.42 6.62
N GLY A 580 -0.54 28.35 5.67
CA GLY A 580 -0.91 29.47 4.79
C GLY A 580 0.20 29.86 3.79
N ASN A 581 1.13 28.95 3.50
CA ASN A 581 2.24 29.18 2.57
C ASN A 581 1.90 28.63 1.17
N ILE A 582 2.41 29.29 0.13
CA ILE A 582 2.38 28.74 -1.23
C ILE A 582 3.49 27.70 -1.35
N ALA A 583 3.17 26.51 -1.85
CA ALA A 583 4.13 25.44 -2.03
C ALA A 583 5.11 25.79 -3.18
N PRO A 584 6.39 25.41 -3.10
CA PRO A 584 7.37 25.71 -4.13
C PRO A 584 7.22 24.83 -5.40
N PHE A 585 6.21 23.96 -5.42
CA PHE A 585 5.90 23.04 -6.51
C PHE A 585 4.39 22.98 -6.78
N SER A 586 4.02 22.41 -7.92
CA SER A 586 2.62 22.20 -8.31
C SER A 586 2.44 20.80 -8.90
N LEU A 587 1.36 20.12 -8.53
CA LEU A 587 0.96 18.83 -9.09
C LEU A 587 -0.11 19.07 -10.16
N ARG A 588 0.08 18.53 -11.37
CA ARG A 588 -0.81 18.81 -12.53
C ARG A 588 -1.24 17.58 -13.32
N ASP A 589 -0.55 16.44 -13.21
CA ASP A 589 -0.83 15.24 -14.01
C ASP A 589 -1.72 14.24 -13.26
N GLU A 590 -3.03 14.39 -13.41
CA GLU A 590 -4.05 13.42 -12.96
C GLU A 590 -3.88 12.04 -13.62
N LYS A 591 -3.21 11.97 -14.78
CA LYS A 591 -2.99 10.74 -15.56
C LYS A 591 -2.04 9.73 -14.90
N GLU A 592 -1.26 10.16 -13.90
CA GLU A 592 -0.39 9.26 -13.13
C GLU A 592 -1.09 8.69 -11.88
N VAL A 593 -2.34 9.10 -11.62
CA VAL A 593 -3.06 8.73 -10.41
C VAL A 593 -3.93 7.48 -10.63
N ASN A 594 -3.56 6.38 -9.99
CA ASN A 594 -4.22 5.08 -10.20
C ASN A 594 -5.45 4.84 -9.30
N THR A 595 -5.76 5.74 -8.36
CA THR A 595 -6.89 5.54 -7.42
C THR A 595 -7.74 6.80 -7.26
N PRO A 596 -9.09 6.68 -7.19
CA PRO A 596 -9.98 7.84 -7.03
C PRO A 596 -9.71 8.66 -5.76
N LEU A 597 -9.28 8.03 -4.68
CA LEU A 597 -8.92 8.72 -3.43
C LEU A 597 -7.73 9.66 -3.63
N LEU A 598 -6.67 9.18 -4.29
CA LEU A 598 -5.49 9.99 -4.55
C LEU A 598 -5.81 11.16 -5.47
N GLU A 599 -6.70 10.97 -6.45
CA GLU A 599 -7.09 12.02 -7.39
C GLU A 599 -7.78 13.17 -6.65
N ARG A 600 -8.75 12.85 -5.78
CA ARG A 600 -9.44 13.86 -4.97
C ARG A 600 -8.50 14.52 -3.96
N ALA A 601 -7.66 13.75 -3.27
CA ALA A 601 -6.69 14.30 -2.32
C ALA A 601 -5.68 15.25 -3.00
N LEU A 602 -5.20 14.89 -4.19
CA LEU A 602 -4.32 15.72 -4.99
C LEU A 602 -5.03 17.03 -5.35
N LEU A 603 -6.21 16.96 -5.96
CA LEU A 603 -6.92 18.14 -6.43
C LEU A 603 -7.32 19.06 -5.29
N THR A 604 -7.85 18.52 -4.19
CA THR A 604 -8.24 19.32 -3.02
C THR A 604 -7.03 20.05 -2.45
N ASN A 605 -5.93 19.33 -2.21
CA ASN A 605 -4.75 19.94 -1.61
C ASN A 605 -4.07 20.94 -2.56
N GLN A 606 -4.00 20.61 -3.85
CA GLN A 606 -3.42 21.46 -4.88
C GLN A 606 -4.23 22.74 -5.04
N TRP A 607 -5.55 22.64 -5.27
CA TRP A 607 -6.37 23.82 -5.48
C TRP A 607 -6.43 24.68 -4.23
N SER A 608 -6.53 24.11 -3.03
CA SER A 608 -6.43 24.87 -1.79
C SER A 608 -5.11 25.65 -1.64
N ASN A 609 -4.01 25.22 -2.28
CA ASN A 609 -2.74 25.95 -2.32
C ASN A 609 -2.71 26.99 -3.45
N GLN A 610 -2.86 26.51 -4.69
CA GLN A 610 -2.80 27.30 -5.92
C GLN A 610 -3.50 26.59 -7.08
N THR A 611 -4.21 27.36 -7.89
CA THR A 611 -4.98 26.85 -9.04
C THR A 611 -4.10 26.78 -10.28
N THR A 612 -4.31 25.77 -11.12
CA THR A 612 -3.47 25.49 -12.31
C THR A 612 -4.25 25.59 -13.63
N GLY A 613 -5.58 25.70 -13.56
CA GLY A 613 -6.52 25.78 -14.68
C GLY A 613 -7.46 26.99 -14.58
N THR A 614 -8.33 27.15 -15.58
CA THR A 614 -9.41 28.14 -15.54
C THR A 614 -10.61 27.59 -14.78
N VAL A 615 -11.40 28.46 -14.14
CA VAL A 615 -12.56 28.04 -13.35
C VAL A 615 -13.55 27.26 -14.20
N GLY A 616 -13.81 27.69 -15.44
CA GLY A 616 -14.73 27.01 -16.35
C GLY A 616 -14.29 25.59 -16.71
N ASP A 617 -13.00 25.41 -17.03
CA ASP A 617 -12.45 24.08 -17.33
C ASP A 617 -12.49 23.15 -16.11
N ASP A 618 -12.13 23.68 -14.94
CA ASP A 618 -12.11 22.93 -13.68
C ASP A 618 -13.54 22.50 -13.27
N LEU A 619 -14.53 23.38 -13.42
CA LEU A 619 -15.94 23.07 -13.13
C LEU A 619 -16.51 22.03 -14.12
N ALA A 620 -16.21 22.16 -15.42
CA ALA A 620 -16.63 21.19 -16.42
C ALA A 620 -16.04 19.79 -16.15
N PHE A 621 -14.79 19.73 -15.67
CA PHE A 621 -14.16 18.50 -15.25
C PHE A 621 -14.87 17.87 -14.03
N ILE A 622 -15.19 18.67 -13.01
CA ILE A 622 -15.94 18.18 -11.84
C ILE A 622 -17.32 17.64 -12.26
N ASP A 623 -18.02 18.32 -13.17
CA ASP A 623 -19.33 17.88 -13.68
C ASP A 623 -19.24 16.54 -14.42
N GLN A 624 -18.17 16.35 -15.21
CA GLN A 624 -17.89 15.05 -15.81
C GLN A 624 -17.73 13.98 -14.72
N LYS A 625 -16.91 14.22 -13.69
CA LYS A 625 -16.66 13.25 -12.61
C LYS A 625 -17.92 12.92 -11.81
N LEU A 626 -18.74 13.92 -11.50
CA LEU A 626 -20.02 13.73 -10.83
C LEU A 626 -21.01 12.91 -11.65
N SER A 627 -20.90 12.92 -12.99
CA SER A 627 -21.74 12.07 -13.86
C SER A 627 -21.30 10.60 -13.91
N GLU A 628 -20.03 10.33 -13.59
CA GLU A 628 -19.43 8.98 -13.61
C GLU A 628 -19.47 8.30 -12.23
N GLU A 629 -19.36 9.06 -11.14
CA GLU A 629 -19.25 8.57 -9.76
C GLU A 629 -20.60 8.19 -9.15
N ASN A 630 -20.66 7.04 -8.47
CA ASN A 630 -21.91 6.53 -7.86
C ASN A 630 -21.80 6.36 -6.34
N ALA A 631 -20.61 6.49 -5.76
CA ALA A 631 -20.41 6.35 -4.32
C ALA A 631 -20.75 7.67 -3.60
N PRO A 632 -21.69 7.69 -2.62
CA PRO A 632 -22.12 8.93 -1.95
C PRO A 632 -20.97 9.72 -1.30
N GLN A 633 -19.99 9.04 -0.70
CA GLN A 633 -18.86 9.71 -0.08
C GLN A 633 -17.94 10.40 -1.11
N ALA A 634 -17.73 9.75 -2.27
CA ALA A 634 -16.93 10.36 -3.34
C ALA A 634 -17.69 11.53 -3.99
N GLU A 635 -19.01 11.43 -4.12
CA GLU A 635 -19.86 12.52 -4.58
C GLU A 635 -19.78 13.75 -3.66
N GLU A 636 -19.79 13.55 -2.33
CA GLU A 636 -19.59 14.61 -1.35
C GLU A 636 -18.26 15.34 -1.60
N GLU A 637 -17.16 14.59 -1.70
CA GLU A 637 -15.81 15.13 -1.90
C GLU A 637 -15.68 15.92 -3.22
N TRP A 638 -16.28 15.45 -4.31
CA TRP A 638 -16.31 16.19 -5.59
C TRP A 638 -17.13 17.49 -5.51
N ARG A 639 -18.25 17.47 -4.81
CA ARG A 639 -19.05 18.69 -4.57
C ARG A 639 -18.33 19.66 -3.65
N GLN A 640 -17.57 19.19 -2.66
CA GLN A 640 -16.69 20.03 -1.84
C GLN A 640 -15.63 20.73 -2.70
N LEU A 641 -15.00 20.00 -3.63
CA LEU A 641 -14.06 20.56 -4.61
C LEU A 641 -14.70 21.66 -5.47
N ARG A 642 -15.97 21.50 -5.86
CA ARG A 642 -16.74 22.54 -6.56
C ARG A 642 -16.86 23.81 -5.72
N VAL A 643 -17.27 23.68 -4.45
CA VAL A 643 -17.38 24.81 -3.51
C VAL A 643 -16.03 25.49 -3.30
N LEU A 644 -14.95 24.71 -3.12
CA LEU A 644 -13.59 25.25 -3.02
C LEU A 644 -13.25 26.09 -4.25
N ARG A 645 -13.50 25.57 -5.45
CA ARG A 645 -13.13 26.24 -6.69
C ARG A 645 -13.93 27.51 -6.94
N THR A 646 -15.24 27.49 -6.69
CA THR A 646 -16.10 28.68 -6.80
C THR A 646 -15.73 29.75 -5.77
N LEU A 647 -15.36 29.36 -4.54
CA LEU A 647 -14.89 30.29 -3.50
C LEU A 647 -13.59 31.00 -3.86
N GLN A 648 -12.66 30.31 -4.51
CA GLN A 648 -11.41 30.91 -4.97
C GLN A 648 -11.62 31.90 -6.12
N ALA A 649 -12.65 31.67 -6.94
CA ALA A 649 -13.06 32.55 -8.02
C ALA A 649 -13.97 33.70 -7.56
N ASN A 650 -14.26 33.81 -6.26
CA ASN A 650 -15.26 34.72 -5.68
C ASN A 650 -16.66 34.60 -6.32
N ARG A 651 -17.02 33.41 -6.83
CA ARG A 651 -18.39 33.09 -7.25
C ARG A 651 -19.24 32.73 -6.03
N ILE A 652 -19.56 33.75 -5.24
CA ILE A 652 -20.17 33.58 -3.91
C ILE A 652 -21.58 33.00 -4.00
N ASN A 653 -22.37 33.39 -5.01
CA ASN A 653 -23.73 32.88 -5.18
C ASN A 653 -23.70 31.35 -5.33
N GLU A 654 -22.95 30.86 -6.33
CA GLU A 654 -22.74 29.42 -6.57
C GLU A 654 -22.17 28.71 -5.34
N ALA A 655 -21.15 29.28 -4.69
CA ALA A 655 -20.52 28.67 -3.52
C ALA A 655 -21.50 28.44 -2.37
N VAL A 656 -22.38 29.43 -2.08
CA VAL A 656 -23.40 29.32 -1.05
C VAL A 656 -24.47 28.29 -1.43
N GLU A 657 -24.94 28.29 -2.68
CA GLU A 657 -25.93 27.33 -3.16
C GLU A 657 -25.41 25.89 -3.07
N TYR A 658 -24.20 25.63 -3.57
CA TYR A 658 -23.59 24.30 -3.53
C TYR A 658 -23.25 23.86 -2.11
N SER A 659 -22.81 24.77 -1.24
CA SER A 659 -22.57 24.48 0.18
C SER A 659 -23.86 24.11 0.91
N ASN A 660 -24.95 24.83 0.65
CA ASN A 660 -26.27 24.49 1.22
C ASN A 660 -26.84 23.19 0.63
N GLY A 661 -26.60 22.91 -0.65
CA GLY A 661 -26.90 21.63 -1.28
C GLY A 661 -26.14 20.46 -0.63
N LEU A 662 -24.88 20.66 -0.26
CA LEU A 662 -24.08 19.71 0.51
C LEU A 662 -24.67 19.48 1.90
N ALA A 663 -25.06 20.55 2.62
CA ALA A 663 -25.71 20.43 3.92
C ALA A 663 -27.02 19.62 3.86
N PHE A 664 -27.79 19.78 2.78
CA PHE A 664 -29.03 19.02 2.56
C PHE A 664 -28.76 17.56 2.17
N GLY A 665 -27.79 17.32 1.28
CA GLY A 665 -27.46 15.98 0.76
C GLY A 665 -26.73 15.08 1.77
N PHE A 666 -25.96 15.67 2.70
CA PHE A 666 -25.06 14.94 3.59
C PHE A 666 -25.29 15.30 5.07
N ALA A 667 -26.35 14.74 5.66
CA ALA A 667 -26.79 15.06 7.02
C ALA A 667 -25.71 14.86 8.12
N GLY A 668 -24.74 13.96 7.91
CA GLY A 668 -23.64 13.73 8.85
C GLY A 668 -22.62 14.88 8.93
N SER A 669 -22.48 15.64 7.84
CA SER A 669 -21.56 16.77 7.71
C SER A 669 -22.28 18.12 7.64
N ALA A 670 -23.61 18.13 7.77
CA ALA A 670 -24.44 19.32 7.56
C ALA A 670 -24.07 20.49 8.47
N GLY A 671 -23.70 20.22 9.74
CA GLY A 671 -23.25 21.27 10.66
C GLY A 671 -21.99 21.99 10.17
N TYR A 672 -21.06 21.27 9.54
CA TYR A 672 -19.85 21.85 8.94
C TYR A 672 -20.19 22.74 7.75
N TYR A 673 -21.04 22.28 6.82
CA TYR A 673 -21.41 23.07 5.64
C TYR A 673 -22.22 24.31 5.98
N HIS A 674 -23.15 24.24 6.94
CA HIS A 674 -23.85 25.43 7.41
C HIS A 674 -22.90 26.43 8.09
N HIS A 675 -21.92 25.95 8.85
CA HIS A 675 -20.87 26.82 9.41
C HIS A 675 -20.02 27.47 8.30
N LEU A 676 -19.58 26.70 7.31
CA LEU A 676 -18.85 27.20 6.14
C LEU A 676 -19.66 28.28 5.40
N THR A 677 -20.94 28.00 5.11
CA THR A 677 -21.86 28.97 4.48
C THR A 677 -21.99 30.23 5.33
N ALA A 678 -22.15 30.10 6.65
CA ALA A 678 -22.22 31.25 7.54
C ALA A 678 -20.96 32.12 7.48
N MET A 679 -19.78 31.50 7.44
CA MET A 679 -18.52 32.23 7.32
C MET A 679 -18.37 32.93 5.97
N ILE A 680 -18.79 32.29 4.88
CA ILE A 680 -18.81 32.90 3.54
C ILE A 680 -19.70 34.15 3.54
N LEU A 681 -20.91 34.04 4.09
CA LEU A 681 -21.90 35.13 4.16
C LEU A 681 -21.44 36.27 5.08
N ALA A 682 -20.86 35.94 6.24
CA ALA A 682 -20.27 36.92 7.15
C ALA A 682 -19.13 37.69 6.46
N GLY A 683 -18.31 37.01 5.65
CA GLY A 683 -17.29 37.63 4.82
C GLY A 683 -17.83 38.60 3.75
N GLN A 684 -19.09 38.43 3.33
CA GLN A 684 -19.79 39.39 2.46
C GLN A 684 -20.56 40.48 3.24
N LEU A 685 -20.47 40.48 4.57
CA LEU A 685 -21.19 41.37 5.49
C LEU A 685 -22.71 41.12 5.55
N ASP A 686 -23.17 39.91 5.20
CA ASP A 686 -24.57 39.48 5.38
C ASP A 686 -24.74 38.75 6.72
N PHE A 687 -24.76 39.53 7.80
CA PHE A 687 -24.83 39.01 9.17
C PHE A 687 -26.18 38.34 9.47
N GLU A 688 -27.28 38.80 8.86
CA GLU A 688 -28.59 38.22 9.11
C GLU A 688 -28.67 36.79 8.57
N LYS A 689 -28.20 36.54 7.33
CA LYS A 689 -28.17 35.19 6.80
C LYS A 689 -27.08 34.34 7.44
N ALA A 690 -25.90 34.91 7.71
CA ALA A 690 -24.86 34.20 8.44
C ALA A 690 -25.37 33.72 9.81
N ALA A 691 -26.14 34.53 10.54
CA ALA A 691 -26.75 34.14 11.81
C ALA A 691 -27.80 33.02 11.66
N LYS A 692 -28.57 33.00 10.57
CA LYS A 692 -29.49 31.89 10.25
C LYS A 692 -28.74 30.59 9.96
N GLU A 693 -27.65 30.66 9.20
CA GLU A 693 -26.80 29.52 8.90
C GLU A 693 -26.05 29.02 10.15
N LEU A 694 -25.57 29.89 11.04
CA LEU A 694 -25.01 29.48 12.34
C LEU A 694 -26.03 28.79 13.24
N GLN A 695 -27.28 29.26 13.24
CA GLN A 695 -28.36 28.56 13.93
C GLN A 695 -28.56 27.14 13.35
N GLN A 696 -28.61 27.00 12.02
CA GLN A 696 -28.71 25.69 11.39
C GLN A 696 -27.48 24.83 11.69
N ALA A 697 -26.28 25.40 11.71
CA ALA A 697 -25.06 24.69 12.06
C ALA A 697 -25.16 24.08 13.47
N GLU A 698 -25.64 24.86 14.46
CA GLU A 698 -25.89 24.37 15.83
C GLU A 698 -26.91 23.23 15.85
N GLU A 699 -28.06 23.42 15.20
CA GLU A 699 -29.14 22.43 15.11
C GLU A 699 -28.68 21.12 14.41
N LYS A 700 -27.68 21.21 13.53
CA LYS A 700 -27.06 20.09 12.81
C LYS A 700 -25.77 19.57 13.45
N GLY A 701 -25.44 20.01 14.66
CA GLY A 701 -24.40 19.40 15.50
C GLY A 701 -23.03 20.08 15.50
N PHE A 702 -22.89 21.27 14.92
CA PHE A 702 -21.70 22.11 15.11
C PHE A 702 -21.61 22.59 16.56
N ARG A 703 -20.41 22.56 17.15
CA ARG A 703 -20.20 22.88 18.57
C ARG A 703 -19.05 23.84 18.86
N ASN A 704 -18.18 24.10 17.87
CA ASN A 704 -16.95 24.88 18.08
C ASN A 704 -17.23 26.39 17.90
N PHE A 705 -18.11 26.94 18.75
CA PHE A 705 -18.43 28.37 18.73
C PHE A 705 -17.29 29.19 19.33
N LYS A 706 -17.04 30.37 18.74
CA LYS A 706 -15.95 31.29 19.06
C LYS A 706 -16.54 32.70 19.26
N PRO A 707 -15.83 33.64 19.90
CA PRO A 707 -16.35 35.00 20.15
C PRO A 707 -16.90 35.69 18.91
N GLU A 708 -16.25 35.52 17.75
CA GLU A 708 -16.70 36.06 16.47
C GLU A 708 -18.06 35.52 16.02
N HIS A 709 -18.35 34.24 16.28
CA HIS A 709 -19.64 33.63 15.93
C HIS A 709 -20.77 34.23 16.77
N LEU A 710 -20.49 34.55 18.04
CA LEU A 710 -21.45 35.19 18.94
C LEU A 710 -21.76 36.62 18.49
N ALA A 711 -20.75 37.39 18.08
CA ALA A 711 -20.95 38.72 17.50
C ALA A 711 -21.78 38.66 16.21
N ILE A 712 -21.50 37.70 15.32
CA ILE A 712 -22.28 37.50 14.09
C ILE A 712 -23.75 37.20 14.41
N LEU A 713 -24.02 36.33 15.38
CA LEU A 713 -25.38 36.00 15.82
C LEU A 713 -26.09 37.22 16.44
N TYR A 714 -25.39 37.98 17.27
CA TYR A 714 -25.93 39.14 17.96
C TYR A 714 -26.35 40.24 16.96
N TYR A 715 -25.41 40.71 16.13
CA TYR A 715 -25.68 41.76 15.14
C TYR A 715 -26.45 41.27 13.91
N GLY A 716 -26.50 39.96 13.69
CA GLY A 716 -27.40 39.31 12.72
C GLY A 716 -28.87 39.22 13.17
N GLY A 717 -29.22 39.79 14.33
CA GLY A 717 -30.60 39.86 14.83
C GLY A 717 -31.05 38.64 15.64
N LYS A 718 -30.11 37.87 16.21
CA LYS A 718 -30.39 36.72 17.08
C LYS A 718 -29.65 36.79 18.43
N PRO A 719 -29.80 37.87 19.21
CA PRO A 719 -29.09 38.05 20.48
C PRO A 719 -29.42 36.97 21.52
N ASP A 720 -30.69 36.55 21.63
CA ASP A 720 -31.10 35.50 22.56
C ASP A 720 -30.45 34.14 22.26
N LEU A 721 -30.28 33.83 20.97
CA LEU A 721 -29.58 32.62 20.52
C LEU A 721 -28.09 32.73 20.83
N ALA A 722 -27.46 33.90 20.59
CA ALA A 722 -26.06 34.14 20.91
C ALA A 722 -25.79 33.93 22.41
N MET A 723 -26.62 34.49 23.29
CA MET A 723 -26.54 34.30 24.74
C MET A 723 -26.70 32.84 25.14
N ARG A 724 -27.66 32.12 24.54
CA ARG A 724 -27.83 30.68 24.78
C ARG A 724 -26.60 29.87 24.35
N ILE A 725 -26.07 30.13 23.16
CA ILE A 725 -24.88 29.43 22.63
C ILE A 725 -23.65 29.70 23.50
N ALA A 726 -23.43 30.96 23.90
CA ALA A 726 -22.33 31.34 24.79
C ALA A 726 -22.36 30.53 26.09
N LEU A 727 -23.53 30.42 26.72
CA LEU A 727 -23.73 29.64 27.95
C LEU A 727 -23.62 28.12 27.71
N GLN A 728 -24.19 27.61 26.62
CA GLN A 728 -24.24 26.17 26.33
C GLN A 728 -22.89 25.58 25.95
N TYR A 729 -22.05 26.34 25.26
CA TYR A 729 -20.76 25.90 24.74
C TYR A 729 -19.55 26.57 25.43
N GLU A 730 -19.79 27.33 26.50
CA GLU A 730 -18.75 28.05 27.26
C GLU A 730 -17.89 28.94 26.36
N ALA A 731 -18.52 29.60 25.39
CA ALA A 731 -17.83 30.49 24.45
C ALA A 731 -17.79 31.91 25.02
N ASP A 732 -16.59 32.49 25.10
CA ASP A 732 -16.38 33.85 25.58
C ASP A 732 -16.95 34.89 24.61
N TRP A 733 -17.52 35.97 25.15
CA TRP A 733 -17.90 37.13 24.35
C TRP A 733 -16.64 37.91 23.92
N PRO A 734 -16.70 38.64 22.79
CA PRO A 734 -15.65 39.57 22.40
C PRO A 734 -15.32 40.56 23.50
N GLU A 735 -14.02 40.84 23.73
CA GLU A 735 -13.58 41.81 24.75
C GLU A 735 -14.20 43.21 24.57
N TRP A 736 -14.52 43.58 23.32
CA TRP A 736 -15.11 44.87 22.98
C TRP A 736 -16.63 44.93 23.13
N LEU A 737 -17.31 43.79 23.33
CA LEU A 737 -18.77 43.69 23.47
C LEU A 737 -19.14 43.38 24.92
N ASN A 738 -19.41 44.42 25.72
CA ASN A 738 -19.77 44.26 27.13
C ASN A 738 -21.30 44.23 27.30
N LEU A 739 -21.82 43.06 27.69
CA LEU A 739 -23.26 42.85 27.90
C LEU A 739 -23.69 42.95 29.38
N GLU A 740 -22.76 43.22 30.32
CA GLU A 740 -23.01 43.15 31.77
C GLU A 740 -23.45 44.47 32.41
N GLU A 741 -23.32 45.62 31.72
CA GLU A 741 -23.68 46.94 32.28
C GLU A 741 -24.76 47.67 31.44
N GLU A 742 -25.96 47.86 32.00
CA GLU A 742 -27.07 48.66 31.40
C GLU A 742 -26.70 50.13 31.10
N THR A 743 -25.53 50.60 31.56
CA THR A 743 -25.02 51.97 31.41
C THR A 743 -23.73 52.07 30.60
N ALA A 744 -23.27 50.99 29.95
CA ALA A 744 -22.04 51.01 29.17
C ALA A 744 -22.17 51.98 27.97
N VAL A 745 -21.22 52.91 27.88
CA VAL A 745 -21.06 53.76 26.68
C VAL A 745 -20.62 52.84 25.55
N GLU A 746 -21.42 52.78 24.48
CA GLU A 746 -21.11 52.04 23.25
C GLU A 746 -19.66 52.30 22.80
N THR A 747 -18.85 51.24 22.70
CA THR A 747 -17.44 51.31 22.32
C THR A 747 -17.31 51.68 20.83
N GLN A 748 -16.13 52.15 20.41
CA GLN A 748 -15.93 52.49 18.99
C GLN A 748 -15.92 51.24 18.11
N GLU A 749 -15.43 50.13 18.64
CA GLU A 749 -15.45 48.79 18.07
C GLU A 749 -16.89 48.32 17.83
N GLU A 750 -17.77 48.47 18.84
CA GLU A 750 -19.18 48.13 18.74
C GLU A 750 -19.89 48.97 17.67
N ARG A 751 -19.68 50.29 17.66
CA ARG A 751 -20.24 51.17 16.61
C ARG A 751 -19.80 50.77 15.21
N PHE A 752 -18.50 50.48 15.05
CA PHE A 752 -17.94 50.07 13.78
C PHE A 752 -18.52 48.73 13.30
N PHE A 753 -18.60 47.73 14.18
CA PHE A 753 -19.13 46.42 13.83
C PHE A 753 -20.64 46.46 13.55
N HIS A 754 -21.39 47.26 14.31
CA HIS A 754 -22.80 47.54 14.03
C HIS A 754 -22.98 48.27 12.69
N ALA A 755 -22.11 49.24 12.36
CA ALA A 755 -22.12 49.91 11.07
C ALA A 755 -21.85 48.94 9.91
N LEU A 756 -20.88 48.03 10.05
CA LEU A 756 -20.62 46.97 9.06
C LEU A 756 -21.82 46.05 8.87
N SER A 757 -22.45 45.59 9.96
CA SER A 757 -23.58 44.67 9.88
C SER A 757 -24.84 45.25 9.23
N ARG A 758 -24.95 46.59 9.22
CA ARG A 758 -26.05 47.31 8.57
C ARG A 758 -25.66 47.92 7.22
N LEU A 759 -24.46 47.68 6.71
CA LEU A 759 -23.97 48.29 5.48
C LEU A 759 -24.83 47.91 4.26
N LEU A 760 -25.23 46.64 4.13
CA LEU A 760 -26.00 46.15 2.97
C LEU A 760 -27.39 46.79 2.82
N PRO A 761 -28.25 46.87 3.86
CA PRO A 761 -29.55 47.55 3.75
C PRO A 761 -29.46 49.07 3.75
N ALA A 762 -28.34 49.67 4.19
CA ALA A 762 -28.24 51.11 4.37
C ALA A 762 -28.35 51.89 3.04
N THR A 763 -29.03 53.03 3.12
CA THR A 763 -29.08 54.07 2.09
C THR A 763 -27.80 54.90 2.10
N LYS A 764 -27.61 55.72 1.05
CA LYS A 764 -26.46 56.63 0.94
C LYS A 764 -26.24 57.48 2.20
N GLN A 765 -27.31 58.11 2.73
CA GLN A 765 -27.19 59.03 3.86
C GLN A 765 -26.83 58.27 5.15
N GLU A 766 -27.48 57.13 5.40
CA GLU A 766 -27.19 56.30 6.57
C GLU A 766 -25.76 55.76 6.57
N VAL A 767 -25.20 55.42 5.40
CA VAL A 767 -23.80 54.99 5.29
C VAL A 767 -22.85 56.14 5.65
N LEU A 768 -23.09 57.35 5.12
CA LEU A 768 -22.26 58.52 5.43
C LEU A 768 -22.35 58.89 6.91
N ASP A 769 -23.54 58.85 7.51
CA ASP A 769 -23.76 59.12 8.92
C ASP A 769 -23.01 58.10 9.79
N ARG A 770 -23.09 56.81 9.46
CA ARG A 770 -22.35 55.75 10.15
C ARG A 770 -20.84 55.93 10.05
N ILE A 771 -20.30 56.25 8.87
CA ILE A 771 -18.88 56.56 8.69
C ILE A 771 -18.45 57.74 9.58
N ALA A 772 -19.31 58.76 9.73
CA ALA A 772 -19.02 59.92 10.58
C ALA A 772 -19.01 59.60 12.08
N THR A 773 -19.70 58.54 12.52
CA THR A 773 -19.76 58.12 13.95
C THR A 773 -18.56 57.28 14.42
N VAL A 774 -17.70 56.82 13.50
CA VAL A 774 -16.50 56.05 13.82
C VAL A 774 -15.30 57.01 13.89
N ASP A 775 -14.77 57.23 15.10
CA ASP A 775 -13.65 58.17 15.28
C ASP A 775 -12.30 57.54 14.93
N ASP A 776 -12.12 56.23 15.18
CA ASP A 776 -10.89 55.51 14.87
C ASP A 776 -10.60 55.54 13.35
N VAL A 777 -9.37 55.95 13.01
CA VAL A 777 -8.99 56.22 11.61
C VAL A 777 -8.95 54.93 10.79
N ASP A 778 -8.48 53.83 11.37
CA ASP A 778 -8.33 52.56 10.65
C ASP A 778 -9.69 51.90 10.43
N MET A 779 -10.55 51.87 11.45
CA MET A 779 -11.93 51.38 11.35
C MET A 779 -12.75 52.23 10.37
N ARG A 780 -12.66 53.56 10.45
CA ARG A 780 -13.36 54.46 9.51
C ARG A 780 -12.90 54.25 8.08
N SER A 781 -11.58 54.11 7.87
CA SER A 781 -11.00 53.83 6.55
C SER A 781 -11.47 52.47 6.02
N ARG A 782 -11.54 51.45 6.88
CA ARG A 782 -12.06 50.13 6.50
C ARG A 782 -13.53 50.16 6.13
N LEU A 783 -14.37 50.85 6.90
CA LEU A 783 -15.80 50.98 6.58
C LEU A 783 -16.00 51.69 5.23
N ALA A 784 -15.23 52.75 4.96
CA ALA A 784 -15.22 53.43 3.67
C ALA A 784 -14.77 52.51 2.52
N TYR A 785 -13.76 51.65 2.75
CA TYR A 785 -13.33 50.65 1.77
C TYR A 785 -14.42 49.62 1.46
N GLU A 786 -15.11 49.10 2.47
CA GLU A 786 -16.23 48.18 2.27
C GLU A 786 -17.40 48.86 1.56
N THR A 787 -17.63 50.15 1.86
CA THR A 787 -18.63 50.97 1.16
C THR A 787 -18.34 51.08 -0.33
N LEU A 788 -17.08 51.21 -0.77
CA LEU A 788 -16.78 51.22 -2.21
C LEU A 788 -17.30 49.95 -2.89
N TRP A 789 -16.89 48.78 -2.41
CA TRP A 789 -17.26 47.49 -3.04
C TRP A 789 -18.77 47.23 -3.08
N ARG A 790 -19.51 47.60 -2.03
CA ARG A 790 -20.94 47.28 -1.90
C ARG A 790 -21.87 48.40 -2.39
N LYS A 791 -21.41 49.65 -2.35
CA LYS A 791 -22.26 50.85 -2.43
C LYS A 791 -21.76 51.94 -3.39
N ALA A 792 -20.68 51.73 -4.16
CA ALA A 792 -20.17 52.76 -5.07
C ALA A 792 -21.22 53.34 -6.05
N HIS A 793 -22.24 52.56 -6.42
CA HIS A 793 -23.36 53.00 -7.29
C HIS A 793 -24.22 54.11 -6.70
N TRP A 794 -24.14 54.39 -5.39
CA TRP A 794 -24.84 55.48 -4.72
C TRP A 794 -24.14 56.84 -4.81
N PHE A 795 -22.85 56.86 -5.16
CA PHE A 795 -21.99 58.03 -5.03
C PHE A 795 -21.61 58.61 -6.38
N ASP A 796 -21.53 59.95 -6.46
CA ASP A 796 -20.98 60.62 -7.61
C ASP A 796 -19.44 60.61 -7.60
N THR A 797 -18.81 61.14 -8.66
CA THR A 797 -17.34 61.10 -8.78
C THR A 797 -16.64 61.89 -7.68
N LYS A 798 -17.22 63.01 -7.22
CA LYS A 798 -16.63 63.84 -6.17
C LYS A 798 -16.72 63.15 -4.81
N GLU A 799 -17.83 62.46 -4.56
CA GLU A 799 -18.06 61.70 -3.33
C GLU A 799 -17.18 60.45 -3.26
N LEU A 800 -16.99 59.74 -4.38
CA LEU A 800 -16.05 58.61 -4.47
C LEU A 800 -14.59 59.05 -4.19
N GLU A 801 -14.17 60.21 -4.68
CA GLU A 801 -12.87 60.81 -4.32
C GLU A 801 -12.80 61.20 -2.82
N GLY A 802 -13.93 61.59 -2.23
CA GLY A 802 -14.06 61.80 -0.80
C GLY A 802 -13.83 60.51 0.00
N LEU A 803 -14.46 59.40 -0.41
CA LEU A 803 -14.24 58.08 0.17
C LEU A 803 -12.79 57.61 -0.02
N LYS A 804 -12.19 57.81 -1.21
CA LYS A 804 -10.76 57.55 -1.46
C LYS A 804 -9.89 58.28 -0.44
N THR A 805 -10.14 59.58 -0.25
CA THR A 805 -9.38 60.41 0.69
C THR A 805 -9.50 59.88 2.11
N LEU A 806 -10.69 59.43 2.53
CA LEU A 806 -10.89 58.81 3.85
C LEU A 806 -10.12 57.50 3.98
N ILE A 807 -10.17 56.61 2.99
CA ILE A 807 -9.48 55.31 3.00
C ILE A 807 -7.96 55.52 3.14
N LEU A 808 -7.39 56.48 2.39
CA LEU A 808 -5.96 56.78 2.39
C LEU A 808 -5.45 57.47 3.68
N GLN A 809 -6.33 57.82 4.63
CA GLN A 809 -5.90 58.31 5.94
C GLN A 809 -5.27 57.21 6.79
N SER A 810 -5.71 55.96 6.63
CA SER A 810 -5.16 54.81 7.34
C SER A 810 -3.77 54.45 6.80
N PRO A 811 -2.76 54.24 7.67
CA PRO A 811 -1.44 53.72 7.28
C PRO A 811 -1.51 52.42 6.48
N THR A 812 -2.54 51.59 6.74
CA THR A 812 -2.77 50.31 6.06
C THR A 812 -3.02 50.48 4.56
N PHE A 813 -3.73 51.54 4.16
CA PHE A 813 -4.14 51.77 2.78
C PHE A 813 -3.30 52.84 2.06
N GLN A 814 -2.45 53.58 2.76
CA GLN A 814 -1.64 54.67 2.17
C GLN A 814 -0.82 54.25 0.95
N GLN A 815 -0.32 53.01 0.93
CA GLN A 815 0.48 52.47 -0.18
C GLN A 815 -0.38 51.89 -1.31
N GLU A 816 -1.70 51.81 -1.13
CA GLU A 816 -2.65 51.21 -2.08
C GLU A 816 -3.36 52.27 -2.97
N GLU A 817 -2.87 53.51 -3.05
CA GLU A 817 -3.55 54.58 -3.80
C GLU A 817 -3.84 54.20 -5.26
N SER A 818 -2.88 53.59 -5.96
CA SER A 818 -3.08 53.15 -7.34
C SER A 818 -4.18 52.08 -7.45
N TYR A 819 -4.21 51.14 -6.51
CA TYR A 819 -5.20 50.07 -6.47
C TYR A 819 -6.61 50.63 -6.19
N ILE A 820 -6.75 51.53 -5.20
CA ILE A 820 -8.02 52.15 -4.84
C ILE A 820 -8.56 53.03 -5.99
N SER A 821 -7.68 53.75 -6.69
CA SER A 821 -8.08 54.60 -7.82
C SER A 821 -8.62 53.78 -8.99
N GLU A 822 -8.00 52.64 -9.29
CA GLU A 822 -8.51 51.74 -10.32
C GLU A 822 -9.78 51.01 -9.87
N LEU A 823 -9.87 50.61 -8.59
CA LEU A 823 -11.09 50.05 -8.00
C LEU A 823 -12.29 50.99 -8.17
N ILE A 824 -12.12 52.28 -7.88
CA ILE A 824 -13.17 53.29 -8.08
C ILE A 824 -13.56 53.39 -9.56
N THR A 825 -12.56 53.39 -10.45
CA THR A 825 -12.79 53.43 -11.92
C THR A 825 -13.58 52.21 -12.38
N MET A 826 -13.26 51.04 -11.84
CA MET A 826 -13.92 49.76 -12.12
C MET A 826 -15.37 49.74 -11.64
N LEU A 827 -15.65 50.26 -10.44
CA LEU A 827 -16.97 50.22 -9.80
C LEU A 827 -17.91 51.35 -10.22
N LYS A 828 -17.40 52.45 -10.78
CA LYS A 828 -18.22 53.59 -11.24
C LYS A 828 -19.15 53.19 -12.40
N PRO A 829 -20.40 53.69 -12.48
CA PRO A 829 -21.32 53.39 -13.58
C PRO A 829 -20.70 53.59 -14.98
N GLY A 830 -21.05 52.72 -15.94
CA GLY A 830 -20.53 52.70 -17.31
C GLY A 830 -20.01 51.33 -17.76
N GLU A 831 -19.40 51.27 -18.95
CA GLU A 831 -18.90 50.02 -19.53
C GLU A 831 -17.87 49.29 -18.63
N TRP A 832 -17.98 47.96 -18.59
CA TRP A 832 -16.99 47.10 -17.93
C TRP A 832 -15.67 47.11 -18.69
N LYS A 833 -14.56 47.21 -17.95
CA LYS A 833 -13.21 47.07 -18.48
C LYS A 833 -12.41 46.21 -17.52
N ILE A 834 -11.66 45.26 -18.08
CA ILE A 834 -10.77 44.41 -17.30
C ILE A 834 -9.73 45.32 -16.61
N PRO A 835 -9.61 45.25 -15.27
CA PRO A 835 -8.64 46.06 -14.54
C PRO A 835 -7.21 45.63 -14.90
N SER A 836 -6.30 46.60 -14.95
CA SER A 836 -4.87 46.41 -15.22
C SER A 836 -4.09 45.90 -14.00
N GLN A 837 -4.59 46.14 -12.79
CA GLN A 837 -4.03 45.56 -11.57
C GLN A 837 -4.40 44.08 -11.44
N GLU A 838 -3.38 43.22 -11.42
CA GLU A 838 -3.51 41.76 -11.31
C GLU A 838 -4.36 41.33 -10.09
N ARG A 839 -4.26 42.04 -8.97
CA ARG A 839 -5.09 41.76 -7.77
C ARG A 839 -6.58 41.93 -8.05
N LEU A 840 -6.97 42.99 -8.76
CA LEU A 840 -8.38 43.24 -9.11
C LEU A 840 -8.86 42.23 -10.16
N GLU A 841 -8.03 41.94 -11.15
CA GLU A 841 -8.32 40.94 -12.19
C GLU A 841 -8.55 39.56 -11.60
N ARG A 842 -7.75 39.15 -10.60
CA ARG A 842 -7.96 37.87 -9.89
C ARG A 842 -9.14 37.89 -8.91
N THR A 843 -9.55 39.08 -8.44
CA THR A 843 -10.62 39.22 -7.45
C THR A 843 -12.00 39.14 -8.11
N VAL A 844 -12.16 39.73 -9.30
CA VAL A 844 -13.41 39.76 -10.04
C VAL A 844 -13.34 38.78 -11.20
N ASP A 845 -14.30 37.85 -11.27
CA ASP A 845 -14.44 37.00 -12.46
C ASP A 845 -14.89 37.86 -13.65
N GLY A 846 -13.95 38.23 -14.50
CA GLY A 846 -14.24 39.05 -15.69
C GLY A 846 -15.18 38.37 -16.70
N SER A 847 -15.42 37.06 -16.57
CA SER A 847 -16.40 36.34 -17.40
C SER A 847 -17.83 36.42 -16.87
N ASP A 848 -18.01 36.72 -15.58
CA ASP A 848 -19.31 36.81 -14.94
C ASP A 848 -19.30 37.83 -13.78
N LEU A 849 -19.79 39.03 -14.07
CA LEU A 849 -19.90 40.12 -13.09
C LEU A 849 -21.03 39.91 -12.07
N THR A 850 -21.90 38.93 -12.28
CA THR A 850 -23.06 38.63 -11.43
C THR A 850 -22.77 37.58 -10.37
N ALA A 851 -21.63 36.87 -10.50
CA ALA A 851 -21.24 35.76 -9.65
C ALA A 851 -21.09 36.10 -8.14
N ASN A 852 -20.93 37.39 -7.80
CA ASN A 852 -21.02 37.89 -6.43
C ASN A 852 -22.08 38.99 -6.32
N ALA A 853 -23.29 38.61 -5.92
CA ALA A 853 -24.43 39.51 -5.78
C ALA A 853 -24.21 40.66 -4.77
N TYR A 854 -23.25 40.54 -3.85
CA TYR A 854 -22.94 41.57 -2.86
C TYR A 854 -22.11 42.73 -3.44
N TRP A 855 -21.50 42.54 -4.61
CA TRP A 855 -20.85 43.60 -5.37
C TRP A 855 -21.85 44.30 -6.28
N THR A 856 -22.85 44.93 -5.67
CA THR A 856 -23.97 45.60 -6.34
C THR A 856 -23.56 46.46 -7.55
N PRO A 857 -22.49 47.28 -7.49
CA PRO A 857 -22.08 48.09 -8.64
C PRO A 857 -21.74 47.26 -9.89
N LEU A 858 -21.17 46.07 -9.73
CA LEU A 858 -20.83 45.16 -10.83
C LEU A 858 -22.06 44.45 -11.37
N VAL A 859 -22.98 44.03 -10.50
CA VAL A 859 -24.27 43.45 -10.89
C VAL A 859 -25.07 44.45 -11.74
N LEU A 860 -25.16 45.72 -11.29
CA LEU A 860 -25.87 46.75 -12.03
C LEU A 860 -25.23 47.06 -13.38
N LYS A 861 -23.90 46.99 -13.50
CA LYS A 861 -23.20 47.09 -14.80
C LYS A 861 -23.56 45.94 -15.74
N ALA A 862 -23.64 44.71 -15.22
CA ALA A 862 -24.06 43.56 -16.02
C ALA A 862 -25.49 43.76 -16.55
N VAL A 863 -26.40 44.24 -15.69
CA VAL A 863 -27.78 44.59 -16.06
C VAL A 863 -27.83 45.71 -17.11
N GLU A 864 -26.97 46.73 -17.00
CA GLU A 864 -26.88 47.81 -17.99
C GLU A 864 -26.35 47.33 -19.34
N ALA A 865 -25.40 46.40 -19.34
CA ALA A 865 -24.78 45.84 -20.54
C ALA A 865 -25.68 44.84 -21.29
N GLU A 866 -26.59 44.16 -20.59
CA GLU A 866 -27.55 43.23 -21.20
C GLU A 866 -28.61 43.98 -22.02
N GLU A 867 -29.06 43.44 -23.15
CA GLU A 867 -30.11 44.04 -23.97
C GLU A 867 -31.47 43.38 -23.71
N ASP A 868 -31.49 42.07 -23.39
CA ASP A 868 -32.71 41.31 -23.17
C ASP A 868 -33.38 41.64 -21.83
N LEU A 869 -34.66 42.02 -21.86
CA LEU A 869 -35.41 42.43 -20.67
C LEU A 869 -35.66 41.27 -19.68
N MET A 870 -35.82 40.04 -20.17
CA MET A 870 -35.99 38.87 -19.33
C MET A 870 -34.67 38.49 -18.65
N GLU A 871 -33.56 38.61 -19.36
CA GLU A 871 -32.25 38.32 -18.77
C GLU A 871 -31.83 39.35 -17.73
N LYS A 872 -32.10 40.65 -17.96
CA LYS A 872 -31.98 41.68 -16.91
C LYS A 872 -32.79 41.31 -15.66
N TYR A 873 -34.01 40.80 -15.85
CA TYR A 873 -34.86 40.36 -14.75
C TYR A 873 -34.24 39.15 -14.02
N ASN A 874 -33.72 38.15 -14.74
CA ASN A 874 -33.09 36.96 -14.15
C ASN A 874 -31.87 37.33 -13.30
N ILE A 875 -30.96 38.15 -13.84
CA ILE A 875 -29.77 38.65 -13.12
C ILE A 875 -30.19 39.35 -11.82
N LEU A 876 -31.20 40.22 -11.89
CA LEU A 876 -31.69 40.96 -10.72
C LEU A 876 -32.41 40.03 -9.74
N GLN A 877 -33.19 39.05 -10.20
CA GLN A 877 -33.88 38.08 -9.38
C GLN A 877 -32.90 37.26 -8.54
N GLU A 878 -31.84 36.76 -9.18
CA GLU A 878 -30.77 36.04 -8.49
C GLU A 878 -30.09 36.95 -7.46
N ALA A 879 -29.70 38.17 -7.88
CA ALA A 879 -28.97 39.07 -7.00
C ALA A 879 -29.75 39.50 -5.75
N ILE A 880 -31.06 39.76 -5.85
CA ILE A 880 -31.89 40.12 -4.68
C ILE A 880 -32.11 38.94 -3.72
N SER A 881 -31.95 37.70 -4.18
CA SER A 881 -32.01 36.53 -3.31
C SER A 881 -30.84 36.50 -2.32
N PHE A 882 -29.71 37.14 -2.66
CA PHE A 882 -28.51 37.25 -1.84
C PHE A 882 -28.38 38.60 -1.12
N ASN A 883 -28.61 39.71 -1.81
CA ASN A 883 -28.25 41.05 -1.33
C ASN A 883 -29.50 41.92 -1.07
N ARG A 884 -29.47 42.69 0.03
CA ARG A 884 -30.53 43.66 0.42
C ARG A 884 -30.14 45.11 0.14
N ASP A 885 -29.56 45.41 -1.01
CA ASP A 885 -29.32 46.80 -1.40
C ASP A 885 -30.62 47.46 -1.93
N PRO A 886 -31.07 48.61 -1.39
CA PRO A 886 -32.31 49.23 -1.84
C PRO A 886 -32.35 49.61 -3.33
N LEU A 887 -31.24 50.04 -3.92
CA LEU A 887 -31.18 50.35 -5.37
C LEU A 887 -31.22 49.10 -6.22
N LEU A 888 -30.60 48.00 -5.78
CA LEU A 888 -30.68 46.72 -6.48
C LEU A 888 -32.14 46.24 -6.55
N TRP A 889 -32.84 46.29 -5.41
CA TRP A 889 -34.24 45.89 -5.33
C TRP A 889 -35.16 46.81 -6.14
N ILE A 890 -34.93 48.12 -6.14
CA ILE A 890 -35.71 49.05 -6.95
C ILE A 890 -35.48 48.83 -8.46
N ASN A 891 -34.25 48.49 -8.86
CA ASN A 891 -33.98 48.08 -10.24
C ASN A 891 -34.68 46.77 -10.60
N PHE A 892 -34.78 45.80 -9.70
CA PHE A 892 -35.59 44.59 -9.89
C PHE A 892 -37.07 44.92 -10.11
N VAL A 893 -37.65 45.80 -9.29
CA VAL A 893 -39.05 46.25 -9.44
C VAL A 893 -39.26 46.97 -10.78
N LYS A 894 -38.30 47.80 -11.21
CA LYS A 894 -38.31 48.47 -12.52
C LYS A 894 -38.33 47.48 -13.68
N HIS A 895 -37.37 46.57 -13.71
CA HIS A 895 -37.21 45.66 -14.84
C HIS A 895 -38.25 44.55 -14.86
N SER A 896 -38.73 44.07 -13.71
CA SER A 896 -39.88 43.14 -13.65
C SER A 896 -41.14 43.76 -14.25
N ARG A 897 -41.42 45.05 -13.97
CA ARG A 897 -42.54 45.76 -14.61
C ARG A 897 -42.33 45.93 -16.13
N MET A 898 -41.11 46.23 -16.56
CA MET A 898 -40.79 46.36 -17.99
C MET A 898 -40.89 45.02 -18.74
N ALA A 899 -40.56 43.91 -18.08
CA ALA A 899 -40.68 42.55 -18.61
C ALA A 899 -42.11 41.97 -18.55
N GLY A 900 -43.10 42.74 -18.04
CA GLY A 900 -44.50 42.31 -17.90
C GLY A 900 -44.80 41.45 -16.67
N LEU A 901 -43.84 41.31 -15.75
CA LEU A 901 -43.90 40.51 -14.53
C LEU A 901 -44.33 41.37 -13.30
N HIS A 902 -45.42 42.11 -13.45
CA HIS A 902 -45.87 43.11 -12.47
C HIS A 902 -46.11 42.56 -11.05
N GLN A 903 -46.53 41.30 -10.94
CA GLN A 903 -46.79 40.65 -9.64
C GLN A 903 -45.49 40.55 -8.82
N TYR A 904 -44.40 40.05 -9.43
CA TYR A 904 -43.11 39.91 -8.77
C TYR A 904 -42.54 41.25 -8.31
N GLY A 905 -42.67 42.30 -9.13
CA GLY A 905 -42.28 43.65 -8.72
C GLY A 905 -43.12 44.20 -7.55
N SER A 906 -44.40 43.82 -7.46
CA SER A 906 -45.28 44.25 -6.36
C SER A 906 -44.98 43.50 -5.07
N GLU A 907 -44.67 42.20 -5.16
CA GLU A 907 -44.21 41.37 -4.03
C GLU A 907 -42.87 41.88 -3.49
N ALA A 908 -41.90 42.17 -4.35
CA ALA A 908 -40.62 42.74 -3.93
C ALA A 908 -40.78 44.11 -3.23
N LEU A 909 -41.68 44.98 -3.70
CA LEU A 909 -41.98 46.23 -2.99
C LEU A 909 -42.63 45.99 -1.61
N SER A 910 -43.48 44.96 -1.48
CA SER A 910 -44.05 44.57 -0.20
C SER A 910 -42.98 44.09 0.76
N ASP A 911 -42.03 43.29 0.28
CA ASP A 911 -40.90 42.81 1.08
C ASP A 911 -39.98 43.95 1.51
N MET A 912 -39.70 44.90 0.61
CA MET A 912 -38.91 46.10 0.94
C MET A 912 -39.51 46.90 2.10
N ARG A 913 -40.84 47.05 2.18
CA ARG A 913 -41.50 47.75 3.32
C ARG A 913 -41.23 47.10 4.67
N GLY A 914 -40.81 45.84 4.70
CA GLY A 914 -40.43 45.15 5.93
C GLY A 914 -39.07 45.57 6.50
N TRP A 915 -38.20 46.21 5.70
CA TRP A 915 -36.82 46.53 6.12
C TRP A 915 -36.26 47.86 5.58
N VAL A 916 -37.01 48.58 4.75
CA VAL A 916 -36.78 49.97 4.32
C VAL A 916 -37.95 50.81 4.81
N ASP A 917 -37.68 51.99 5.37
CA ASP A 917 -38.74 52.89 5.83
C ASP A 917 -39.57 53.46 4.66
N ASP A 918 -40.84 53.78 4.95
CA ASP A 918 -41.80 54.20 3.94
C ASP A 918 -41.37 55.48 3.19
N GLN A 919 -40.72 56.42 3.87
CA GLN A 919 -40.29 57.68 3.26
C GLN A 919 -39.15 57.42 2.25
N THR A 920 -38.12 56.69 2.66
CA THR A 920 -37.03 56.28 1.77
C THR A 920 -37.54 55.49 0.57
N LEU A 921 -38.50 54.58 0.79
CA LEU A 921 -39.05 53.75 -0.27
C LEU A 921 -39.87 54.57 -1.28
N GLU A 922 -40.60 55.60 -0.84
CA GLU A 922 -41.27 56.56 -1.74
C GLU A 922 -40.25 57.37 -2.55
N GLU A 923 -39.20 57.90 -1.91
CA GLU A 923 -38.15 58.66 -2.58
C GLU A 923 -37.44 57.82 -3.65
N LEU A 924 -37.13 56.56 -3.35
CA LEU A 924 -36.54 55.63 -4.31
C LEU A 924 -37.46 55.34 -5.48
N GLN A 925 -38.77 55.23 -5.24
CA GLN A 925 -39.72 55.02 -6.33
C GLN A 925 -39.80 56.25 -7.24
N VAL A 926 -39.94 57.45 -6.67
CA VAL A 926 -40.04 58.70 -7.46
C VAL A 926 -38.79 58.96 -8.30
N LYS A 927 -37.61 58.55 -7.81
CA LYS A 927 -36.33 58.80 -8.49
C LYS A 927 -36.04 57.81 -9.63
N HIS A 928 -36.59 56.60 -9.59
CA HIS A 928 -36.20 55.50 -10.50
C HIS A 928 -37.34 54.96 -11.38
N PHE A 929 -38.59 55.36 -11.14
CA PHE A 929 -39.76 55.16 -12.00
C PHE A 929 -40.21 56.49 -12.60
#